data_AF-A0A5C1YBZ1-F1
#
_entry.id   AF-A0A5C1YBZ1-F1
#
_cell.length_a   1.000
_cell.length_b   1.000
_cell.length_c   1.000
_cell.angle_alpha   90.00
_cell.angle_beta   90.00
_cell.angle_gamma   90.00
#
_symmetry.space_group_name_H-M   'P 1'
#
loop_
_entity.id
_entity.type
_entity.pdbx_description
1 polymer ?
#
loop_
_entity_poly.entity_id
_entity_poly.type
_entity_poly.pdbx_seq_one_letter_code
_entity_poly.pdbx_strand_id
1 'polypeptide(L)'
;MANRSAEASIAPPQQPLSCESLKPSSELEDRTAYLDCLASQNAGLRSFAAAAAVDENGNPDLPDSCGIDIALILDKSGSIGGAGIANLKSAANAFTGALVDLGSQVSVVSFDQDAYLLLPATDLTSGNLGTIQGSYAGLVSDGWTNWKRGLEVGLGTFGGFDDTVELTVVITDGNPNTVNPANGGQFPDGSPGALDPAVLEANAIKGTPSHVFVVGVGPSVSTGPIVAISGAEVLAADGSNINTADYMTTTSYATLAEDLRAVATALCGGTVVVHKSVDGVATGGWGFETPTTDVTPAALTTLADGTGIFEVEGYDAQTDVRTVTITEETRPNHGLENLYCELNGEQVPITHDEGSPTWSVDVGKLDIVHCWVENETAKWEVTKTSDPPSGTAVEAGDFIDYTLHIRHLSGPNVTDFDIDDDISQLAPYVSFVGLLTPAPVVSSDWDGTPGKYLLKLAQLTKAETLNIRYRVQVDADVPPGSVLRNVVLTNCPAPAEGEPDLCVTENPTPGWELRKYSNPPSGSVVYPGYEVTYELDAYNFSEAPVIGGIATDDLSDVLDNATIDELGPGLTLEGTTLTWAVPDLEPGDSVSTSYTVIVNDDAWGQTLTNVVTPEYPGSCPPPPQDGEVVVLAEGECTTDHEVADPNLRIQKLWEHDGGDNPVDSGDDPPDVISYAIGVWNSGNAPVENPVVTDTLPEGLTFVPGSEVVPAGWVLDASVPGQVTFSQETPGPFDPIAYPGVIFEFDVEVGELAQPDPTVPIPDLVNTACVAGEIPPQEPLDVPLRALAIAFDEEPPADDPDIDGPLADCDEASTPVKSVALDGAAQCVNDTPWFTYAVTPYNMEAPLPAVALIWWTLDAYENRDPSIDAADEAALLADGASQVDYVVIPPDWAPGDTLAGQQLWPGAEVDAEGNPIDWPGWTLLPDGTWVLDPDAPFYDLRDEAVVEIRVNPSTDVITAYPPPTPNCNAAPPENPGPGPGPNPAGGSGSRIAGTGFAGGWLVPFAVILLMGGALVAGRSWVRRRGLEQD
;
A
#
# COMPACT_ATOMS: atom_id res chain seq x y z
N MET A 1 -3.10 19.44 -113.76
CA MET A 1 -1.69 18.96 -113.75
C MET A 1 -1.36 18.49 -112.34
N ALA A 2 -0.37 17.60 -112.26
CA ALA A 2 0.26 17.05 -111.06
C ALA A 2 -0.39 15.78 -110.48
N ASN A 3 0.39 14.72 -110.62
CA ASN A 3 0.17 13.33 -110.22
C ASN A 3 1.40 12.97 -109.37
N ARG A 4 1.15 12.29 -108.23
CA ARG A 4 2.05 11.48 -107.39
C ARG A 4 3.36 12.08 -106.84
N SER A 5 3.46 12.02 -105.51
CA SER A 5 4.65 11.57 -104.78
C SER A 5 4.25 11.10 -103.37
N ALA A 6 4.93 10.05 -102.89
CA ALA A 6 4.76 9.43 -101.59
C ALA A 6 5.71 10.06 -100.57
N GLU A 7 5.26 10.28 -99.33
CA GLU A 7 6.12 10.54 -98.17
C GLU A 7 5.55 9.80 -96.96
N ALA A 8 6.38 8.91 -96.39
CA ALA A 8 6.15 8.26 -95.12
C ALA A 8 6.65 9.19 -93.99
N SER A 9 5.80 9.39 -92.99
CA SER A 9 6.03 10.24 -91.83
C SER A 9 7.20 9.75 -90.98
N ILE A 10 8.23 10.58 -90.84
CA ILE A 10 9.30 10.44 -89.83
C ILE A 10 8.74 10.92 -88.49
N ALA A 11 8.75 10.04 -87.48
CA ALA A 11 8.43 10.38 -86.10
C ALA A 11 9.55 11.26 -85.49
N PRO A 12 9.21 12.19 -84.57
CA PRO A 12 10.19 13.09 -83.95
C PRO A 12 11.21 12.33 -83.08
N PRO A 13 12.43 12.88 -82.89
CA PRO A 13 13.45 12.28 -82.05
C PRO A 13 12.92 12.08 -80.63
N GLN A 14 13.04 10.85 -80.12
CA GLN A 14 12.73 10.50 -78.74
C GLN A 14 13.62 11.34 -77.82
N GLN A 15 13.02 12.05 -76.86
CA GLN A 15 13.77 12.81 -75.85
C GLN A 15 14.61 11.84 -74.99
N PRO A 16 15.80 12.27 -74.53
CA PRO A 16 16.63 11.45 -73.64
C PRO A 16 15.90 11.18 -72.32
N LEU A 17 16.03 9.95 -71.81
CA LEU A 17 15.56 9.56 -70.48
C LEU A 17 16.20 10.49 -69.44
N SER A 18 15.39 11.21 -68.64
CA SER A 18 15.92 12.07 -67.58
C SER A 18 16.20 11.23 -66.33
N CYS A 19 17.45 11.18 -65.85
CA CYS A 19 17.81 10.48 -64.60
C CYS A 19 17.12 11.07 -63.35
N GLU A 20 16.36 12.16 -63.49
CA GLU A 20 15.61 12.83 -62.41
C GLU A 20 14.45 12.03 -61.81
N SER A 21 13.96 10.99 -62.50
CA SER A 21 12.95 10.08 -61.95
C SER A 21 13.51 9.04 -60.98
N LEU A 22 14.84 9.00 -60.78
CA LEU A 22 15.56 8.03 -59.94
C LEU A 22 16.20 8.69 -58.70
N LYS A 23 15.69 9.84 -58.22
CA LYS A 23 16.21 10.49 -57.00
C LYS A 23 15.97 9.59 -55.76
N PRO A 24 17.00 9.29 -54.94
CA PRO A 24 16.95 8.17 -53.99
C PRO A 24 16.11 8.48 -52.73
N SER A 25 15.29 7.51 -52.29
CA SER A 25 15.08 7.27 -50.85
C SER A 25 16.33 6.61 -50.26
N SER A 26 16.52 6.66 -48.94
CA SER A 26 17.77 6.40 -48.20
C SER A 26 18.39 4.98 -48.28
N GLU A 27 18.09 4.18 -49.31
CA GLU A 27 18.65 2.85 -49.51
C GLU A 27 19.80 2.85 -50.53
N LEU A 28 20.82 2.01 -50.28
CA LEU A 28 22.11 2.03 -50.97
C LEU A 28 22.01 1.60 -52.46
N GLU A 29 21.02 0.76 -52.80
CA GLU A 29 20.85 0.18 -54.14
C GLU A 29 20.35 1.20 -55.19
N ASP A 30 19.49 2.13 -54.80
CA ASP A 30 18.95 3.17 -55.71
C ASP A 30 20.01 4.23 -56.10
N ARG A 31 21.02 4.42 -55.25
CA ARG A 31 22.09 5.40 -55.50
C ARG A 31 23.06 4.92 -56.59
N THR A 32 23.33 3.62 -56.67
CA THR A 32 24.16 3.02 -57.72
C THR A 32 23.48 3.13 -59.09
N ALA A 33 22.18 2.84 -59.18
CA ALA A 33 21.42 2.96 -60.42
C ALA A 33 21.31 4.42 -60.93
N TYR A 34 21.20 5.39 -60.02
CA TYR A 34 21.22 6.81 -60.35
C TYR A 34 22.60 7.27 -60.87
N LEU A 35 23.68 6.81 -60.25
CA LEU A 35 25.06 7.13 -60.65
C LEU A 35 25.42 6.49 -62.01
N ASP A 36 25.00 5.26 -62.28
CA ASP A 36 25.17 4.61 -63.59
C ASP A 36 24.39 5.32 -64.70
N CYS A 37 23.16 5.80 -64.41
CA CYS A 37 22.38 6.61 -65.34
C CYS A 37 23.11 7.92 -65.69
N LEU A 38 23.65 8.62 -64.69
CA LEU A 38 24.44 9.85 -64.88
C LEU A 38 25.75 9.60 -65.65
N ALA A 39 26.44 8.50 -65.38
CA ALA A 39 27.65 8.09 -66.11
C ALA A 39 27.35 7.86 -67.60
N SER A 40 26.23 7.19 -67.92
CA SER A 40 25.79 6.95 -69.30
C SER A 40 25.38 8.24 -70.04
N GLN A 41 24.73 9.19 -69.36
CA GLN A 41 24.41 10.52 -69.92
C GLN A 41 25.68 11.33 -70.19
N ASN A 42 26.65 11.31 -69.27
CA ASN A 42 27.92 12.03 -69.42
C ASN A 42 28.81 11.44 -70.53
N ALA A 43 28.80 10.11 -70.71
CA ALA A 43 29.48 9.44 -71.82
C ALA A 43 28.85 9.83 -73.18
N GLY A 44 27.51 9.87 -73.26
CA GLY A 44 26.77 10.28 -74.46
C GLY A 44 26.92 11.76 -74.84
N LEU A 45 27.29 12.63 -73.89
CA LEU A 45 27.56 14.06 -74.14
C LEU A 45 29.01 14.34 -74.57
N ARG A 46 29.97 13.48 -74.22
CA ARG A 46 31.40 13.62 -74.61
C ARG A 46 31.67 13.15 -76.05
N SER A 47 30.90 12.21 -76.59
CA SER A 47 31.05 11.71 -77.97
C SER A 47 30.72 12.76 -79.05
N PHE A 48 30.00 13.84 -78.72
CA PHE A 48 29.75 14.96 -79.63
C PHE A 48 30.83 16.07 -79.59
N ALA A 49 31.71 16.07 -78.58
CA ALA A 49 32.72 17.11 -78.39
C ALA A 49 34.10 16.75 -78.97
N ALA A 50 34.44 15.45 -79.07
CA ALA A 50 35.76 15.00 -79.54
C ALA A 50 35.88 14.84 -81.08
N ALA A 51 34.78 14.92 -81.84
CA ALA A 51 34.79 14.75 -83.29
C ALA A 51 35.40 15.94 -84.09
N ALA A 52 36.06 16.88 -83.42
CA ALA A 52 36.56 18.12 -84.01
C ALA A 52 38.05 18.40 -83.70
N ALA A 53 38.93 17.40 -83.76
CA ALA A 53 40.36 17.57 -84.06
C ALA A 53 41.05 16.19 -84.18
N VAL A 54 41.10 15.63 -85.38
CA VAL A 54 42.05 14.55 -85.71
C VAL A 54 43.18 15.18 -86.50
N ASP A 55 44.33 15.37 -85.86
CA ASP A 55 45.64 15.58 -86.47
C ASP A 55 46.52 14.35 -86.14
N GLU A 56 47.46 14.07 -87.03
CA GLU A 56 48.29 12.89 -87.27
C GLU A 56 49.27 12.48 -86.14
N ASN A 57 48.87 12.49 -84.87
CA ASN A 57 49.71 11.91 -83.82
C ASN A 57 49.61 10.38 -83.85
N GLY A 58 50.74 9.71 -84.05
CA GLY A 58 50.87 8.26 -83.92
C GLY A 58 50.52 7.77 -82.51
N ASN A 59 50.61 6.47 -82.29
CA ASN A 59 50.54 5.90 -80.95
C ASN A 59 51.61 6.55 -80.06
N PRO A 60 51.27 7.17 -78.91
CA PRO A 60 52.28 7.78 -78.04
C PRO A 60 53.18 6.70 -77.45
N ASP A 61 54.48 6.95 -77.31
CA ASP A 61 55.38 6.01 -76.64
C ASP A 61 54.97 5.85 -75.16
N LEU A 62 55.14 4.65 -74.61
CA LEU A 62 54.88 4.39 -73.19
C LEU A 62 55.88 5.21 -72.32
N PRO A 63 55.42 6.02 -71.35
CA PRO A 63 56.30 6.85 -70.55
C PRO A 63 57.12 6.04 -69.54
N ASP A 64 58.29 6.57 -69.16
CA ASP A 64 59.10 6.03 -68.08
C ASP A 64 58.53 6.48 -66.70
N SER A 65 57.50 5.80 -66.19
CA SER A 65 56.88 6.08 -64.87
C SER A 65 56.96 4.88 -63.91
N CYS A 66 57.01 5.16 -62.60
CA CYS A 66 56.82 4.16 -61.54
C CYS A 66 55.32 4.02 -61.28
N GLY A 67 54.79 2.81 -61.36
CA GLY A 67 53.35 2.59 -61.52
C GLY A 67 52.90 2.92 -62.95
N ILE A 68 52.31 1.94 -63.64
CA ILE A 68 51.73 2.13 -64.97
C ILE A 68 50.26 1.78 -64.86
N ASP A 69 49.40 2.77 -64.97
CA ASP A 69 47.96 2.55 -64.89
C ASP A 69 47.45 1.97 -66.20
N ILE A 70 46.78 0.82 -66.09
CA ILE A 70 46.39 0.01 -67.25
C ILE A 70 44.86 -0.07 -67.43
N ALA A 71 44.39 0.25 -68.64
CA ALA A 71 43.04 -0.07 -69.08
C ALA A 71 43.05 -1.35 -69.93
N LEU A 72 42.51 -2.44 -69.38
CA LEU A 72 42.49 -3.74 -70.02
C LEU A 72 41.14 -3.98 -70.72
N ILE A 73 41.17 -4.12 -72.05
CA ILE A 73 39.98 -4.29 -72.90
C ILE A 73 40.01 -5.68 -73.56
N LEU A 74 39.07 -6.53 -73.17
CA LEU A 74 39.10 -7.96 -73.42
C LEU A 74 38.01 -8.40 -74.42
N ASP A 75 38.42 -8.89 -75.58
CA ASP A 75 37.51 -9.44 -76.60
C ASP A 75 37.07 -10.86 -76.22
N LYS A 76 35.80 -11.00 -75.85
CA LYS A 76 35.17 -12.29 -75.59
C LYS A 76 34.26 -12.74 -76.72
N SER A 77 34.36 -12.15 -77.91
CA SER A 77 33.50 -12.51 -79.05
C SER A 77 33.65 -13.98 -79.47
N GLY A 78 32.65 -14.51 -80.18
CA GLY A 78 32.61 -15.92 -80.59
C GLY A 78 33.74 -16.33 -81.55
N SER A 79 34.36 -15.39 -82.26
CA SER A 79 35.47 -15.66 -83.20
C SER A 79 36.79 -16.00 -82.50
N ILE A 80 36.97 -15.57 -81.25
CA ILE A 80 38.11 -15.89 -80.38
C ILE A 80 38.19 -17.39 -80.08
N GLY A 81 37.04 -18.03 -79.86
CA GLY A 81 36.90 -19.45 -79.56
C GLY A 81 37.51 -19.90 -78.22
N GLY A 82 37.37 -21.19 -77.91
CA GLY A 82 37.79 -21.74 -76.60
C GLY A 82 39.31 -21.69 -76.33
N ALA A 83 40.14 -21.86 -77.36
CA ALA A 83 41.60 -21.72 -77.21
C ALA A 83 42.03 -20.25 -77.14
N GLY A 84 41.36 -19.35 -77.88
CA GLY A 84 41.64 -17.92 -77.84
C GLY A 84 41.29 -17.30 -76.49
N ILE A 85 40.15 -17.68 -75.88
CA ILE A 85 39.75 -17.11 -74.59
C ILE A 85 40.66 -17.58 -73.44
N ALA A 86 41.23 -18.80 -73.54
CA ALA A 86 42.25 -19.27 -72.61
C ALA A 86 43.56 -18.46 -72.75
N ASN A 87 43.96 -18.18 -73.99
CA ASN A 87 45.12 -17.34 -74.28
C ASN A 87 44.91 -15.88 -73.83
N LEU A 88 43.70 -15.35 -74.01
CA LEU A 88 43.33 -14.02 -73.54
C LEU A 88 43.48 -13.90 -72.02
N LYS A 89 42.95 -14.86 -71.27
CA LYS A 89 43.09 -14.88 -69.80
C LYS A 89 44.54 -15.01 -69.36
N SER A 90 45.33 -15.83 -70.07
CA SER A 90 46.76 -15.98 -69.81
C SER A 90 47.51 -14.66 -70.02
N ALA A 91 47.21 -13.95 -71.11
CA ALA A 91 47.76 -12.63 -71.39
C ALA A 91 47.32 -11.59 -70.33
N ALA A 92 46.04 -11.52 -70.00
CA ALA A 92 45.52 -10.64 -68.96
C ALA A 92 46.17 -10.88 -67.57
N ASN A 93 46.37 -12.15 -67.19
CA ASN A 93 47.08 -12.52 -65.96
C ASN A 93 48.55 -12.12 -65.99
N ALA A 94 49.18 -12.17 -67.16
CA ALA A 94 50.57 -11.75 -67.33
C ALA A 94 50.72 -10.25 -67.07
N PHE A 95 49.85 -9.41 -67.64
CA PHE A 95 49.85 -7.95 -67.41
C PHE A 95 49.56 -7.59 -65.95
N THR A 96 48.50 -8.15 -65.35
CA THR A 96 48.14 -7.86 -63.95
C THR A 96 49.15 -8.45 -62.95
N GLY A 97 49.84 -9.54 -63.28
CA GLY A 97 50.90 -10.10 -62.43
C GLY A 97 52.22 -9.35 -62.53
N ALA A 98 52.53 -8.73 -63.68
CA ALA A 98 53.78 -8.01 -63.91
C ALA A 98 53.89 -6.73 -63.08
N LEU A 99 52.76 -6.07 -62.82
CA LEU A 99 52.68 -4.74 -62.23
C LEU A 99 52.23 -4.73 -60.75
N VAL A 100 52.10 -5.92 -60.14
CA VAL A 100 51.65 -6.07 -58.75
C VAL A 100 52.64 -5.44 -57.76
N ASP A 101 52.13 -4.69 -56.79
CA ASP A 101 52.89 -3.98 -55.75
C ASP A 101 53.89 -2.93 -56.29
N LEU A 102 53.72 -2.48 -57.54
CA LEU A 102 54.51 -1.41 -58.15
C LEU A 102 53.77 -0.07 -58.20
N GLY A 103 52.69 0.09 -57.43
CA GLY A 103 51.88 1.31 -57.39
C GLY A 103 51.00 1.56 -58.61
N SER A 104 50.67 0.51 -59.38
CA SER A 104 49.81 0.60 -60.57
C SER A 104 48.34 0.34 -60.23
N GLN A 105 47.41 0.94 -60.98
CA GLN A 105 45.99 0.62 -60.98
C GLN A 105 45.58 -0.10 -62.27
N VAL A 106 44.49 -0.87 -62.20
CA VAL A 106 43.90 -1.54 -63.37
C VAL A 106 42.39 -1.36 -63.44
N SER A 107 41.88 -1.10 -64.64
CA SER A 107 40.47 -1.28 -64.97
C SER A 107 40.31 -2.41 -66.00
N VAL A 108 39.21 -3.15 -65.92
CA VAL A 108 38.94 -4.28 -66.82
C VAL A 108 37.59 -4.11 -67.50
N VAL A 109 37.59 -4.10 -68.82
CA VAL A 109 36.41 -4.08 -69.68
C VAL A 109 36.41 -5.36 -70.52
N SER A 110 35.25 -5.98 -70.69
CA SER A 110 35.07 -7.05 -71.67
C SER A 110 34.05 -6.65 -72.72
N PHE A 111 34.22 -7.14 -73.95
CA PHE A 111 33.28 -6.86 -75.02
C PHE A 111 33.06 -8.05 -75.95
N ASP A 112 31.84 -8.13 -76.47
CA ASP A 112 31.43 -8.94 -77.61
C ASP A 112 30.57 -8.08 -78.55
N GLN A 113 29.26 -8.30 -78.63
CA GLN A 113 28.29 -7.44 -79.31
C GLN A 113 28.08 -6.12 -78.54
N ASP A 114 28.16 -6.16 -77.21
CA ASP A 114 28.20 -4.99 -76.32
C ASP A 114 29.45 -5.05 -75.42
N ALA A 115 29.69 -4.02 -74.61
CA ALA A 115 30.81 -3.97 -73.67
C ALA A 115 30.36 -3.69 -72.24
N TYR A 116 31.05 -4.32 -71.29
CA TYR A 116 30.77 -4.26 -69.86
C TYR A 116 32.04 -3.97 -69.08
N LEU A 117 31.95 -3.03 -68.13
CA LEU A 117 32.96 -2.81 -67.11
C LEU A 117 32.91 -3.96 -66.11
N LEU A 118 33.98 -4.74 -66.02
CA LEU A 118 34.12 -5.85 -65.08
C LEU A 118 34.78 -5.42 -63.77
N LEU A 119 35.71 -4.47 -63.86
CA LEU A 119 36.44 -3.92 -62.74
C LEU A 119 36.70 -2.43 -62.98
N PRO A 120 36.21 -1.52 -62.10
CA PRO A 120 36.63 -0.12 -62.12
C PRO A 120 38.13 -0.02 -61.76
N ALA A 121 38.74 1.16 -61.91
CA ALA A 121 40.13 1.36 -61.50
C ALA A 121 40.34 0.87 -60.05
N THR A 122 41.31 -0.02 -59.88
CA THR A 122 41.61 -0.70 -58.62
C THR A 122 43.12 -0.84 -58.48
N ASP A 123 43.66 -0.53 -57.30
CA ASP A 123 45.07 -0.73 -56.98
C ASP A 123 45.50 -2.17 -57.23
N LEU A 124 46.66 -2.37 -57.84
CA LEU A 124 47.19 -3.69 -58.17
C LEU A 124 48.17 -4.13 -57.08
N THR A 125 47.66 -4.81 -56.06
CA THR A 125 48.46 -5.30 -54.92
C THR A 125 48.45 -6.82 -54.83
N SER A 126 49.46 -7.41 -54.20
CA SER A 126 49.51 -8.87 -53.98
C SER A 126 48.31 -9.36 -53.16
N GLY A 127 47.77 -8.51 -52.27
CA GLY A 127 46.58 -8.79 -51.47
C GLY A 127 45.28 -8.88 -52.28
N ASN A 128 45.14 -8.13 -53.38
CA ASN A 128 43.91 -8.11 -54.18
C ASN A 128 44.06 -8.70 -55.60
N LEU A 129 45.26 -9.10 -56.01
CA LEU A 129 45.54 -9.69 -57.34
C LEU A 129 44.61 -10.86 -57.67
N GLY A 130 44.32 -11.72 -56.70
CA GLY A 130 43.38 -12.83 -56.88
C GLY A 130 41.95 -12.38 -57.21
N THR A 131 41.49 -11.28 -56.62
CA THR A 131 40.18 -10.66 -56.90
C THR A 131 40.15 -10.02 -58.28
N ILE A 132 41.22 -9.29 -58.64
CA ILE A 132 41.38 -8.65 -59.95
C ILE A 132 41.34 -9.70 -61.06
N GLN A 133 42.16 -10.76 -60.96
CA GLN A 133 42.17 -11.85 -61.93
C GLN A 133 40.84 -12.63 -61.92
N GLY A 134 40.16 -12.69 -60.78
CA GLY A 134 38.81 -13.23 -60.64
C GLY A 134 37.77 -12.51 -61.49
N SER A 135 37.90 -11.19 -61.70
CA SER A 135 36.92 -10.37 -62.45
C SER A 135 36.70 -10.85 -63.89
N TYR A 136 37.72 -11.40 -64.54
CA TYR A 136 37.67 -11.91 -65.91
C TYR A 136 37.95 -13.43 -66.03
N ALA A 137 38.20 -14.13 -64.92
CA ALA A 137 38.40 -15.57 -64.90
C ALA A 137 37.20 -16.35 -65.47
N GLY A 138 35.99 -15.81 -65.31
CA GLY A 138 34.73 -16.40 -65.78
C GLY A 138 34.42 -16.18 -67.27
N LEU A 139 35.21 -15.40 -68.01
CA LEU A 139 34.89 -15.03 -69.39
C LEU A 139 34.78 -16.25 -70.32
N VAL A 140 33.74 -16.28 -71.14
CA VAL A 140 33.51 -17.29 -72.17
C VAL A 140 33.38 -16.60 -73.53
N SER A 141 33.87 -17.28 -74.58
CA SER A 141 33.80 -16.76 -75.95
C SER A 141 32.39 -16.97 -76.51
N ASP A 142 31.68 -15.88 -76.80
CA ASP A 142 30.33 -15.85 -77.37
C ASP A 142 30.03 -14.49 -78.03
N GLY A 143 28.99 -14.40 -78.84
CA GLY A 143 28.52 -13.14 -79.43
C GLY A 143 29.30 -12.65 -80.65
N TRP A 144 28.92 -11.47 -81.14
CA TRP A 144 29.55 -10.77 -82.25
C TRP A 144 30.71 -9.88 -81.77
N THR A 145 31.39 -9.14 -82.65
CA THR A 145 32.63 -8.43 -82.32
C THR A 145 32.50 -6.92 -82.56
N ASN A 146 32.28 -6.15 -81.49
CA ASN A 146 32.03 -4.70 -81.50
C ASN A 146 33.17 -3.90 -80.84
N TRP A 147 34.24 -3.68 -81.60
CA TRP A 147 35.42 -2.93 -81.13
C TRP A 147 35.12 -1.48 -80.75
N LYS A 148 34.23 -0.80 -81.50
CA LYS A 148 33.83 0.57 -81.18
C LYS A 148 33.33 0.64 -79.74
N ARG A 149 32.43 -0.28 -79.37
CA ARG A 149 31.82 -0.28 -78.03
C ARG A 149 32.82 -0.67 -76.94
N GLY A 150 33.70 -1.64 -77.20
CA GLY A 150 34.78 -2.01 -76.27
C GLY A 150 35.72 -0.84 -75.95
N LEU A 151 36.18 -0.14 -76.98
CA LEU A 151 37.07 1.03 -76.85
C LEU A 151 36.35 2.23 -76.22
N GLU A 152 35.08 2.47 -76.55
CA GLU A 152 34.27 3.54 -75.96
C GLU A 152 34.08 3.34 -74.44
N VAL A 153 33.78 2.11 -74.00
CA VAL A 153 33.67 1.80 -72.56
C VAL A 153 35.03 1.83 -71.88
N GLY A 154 36.09 1.34 -72.54
CA GLY A 154 37.47 1.43 -72.05
C GLY A 154 37.92 2.86 -71.79
N LEU A 155 37.72 3.77 -72.75
CA LEU A 155 38.01 5.19 -72.56
C LEU A 155 37.17 5.80 -71.41
N GLY A 156 35.95 5.29 -71.21
CA GLY A 156 35.07 5.71 -70.12
C GLY A 156 35.62 5.42 -68.71
N THR A 157 36.55 4.48 -68.56
CA THR A 157 37.13 4.14 -67.24
C THR A 157 38.20 5.10 -66.77
N PHE A 158 38.76 5.92 -67.67
CA PHE A 158 39.95 6.76 -67.40
C PHE A 158 39.72 7.77 -66.27
N GLY A 159 38.47 8.20 -66.04
CA GLY A 159 38.15 9.12 -64.94
C GLY A 159 38.08 8.47 -63.56
N GLY A 160 38.25 7.14 -63.46
CA GLY A 160 38.25 6.42 -62.19
C GLY A 160 39.64 6.17 -61.61
N PHE A 161 40.69 6.38 -62.39
CA PHE A 161 42.08 6.26 -61.94
C PHE A 161 42.49 7.47 -61.12
N ASP A 162 43.42 7.27 -60.19
CA ASP A 162 43.97 8.35 -59.37
C ASP A 162 44.86 9.30 -60.19
N ASP A 163 45.54 8.76 -61.21
CA ASP A 163 46.38 9.48 -62.17
C ASP A 163 45.94 9.22 -63.64
N THR A 164 46.80 9.49 -64.62
CA THR A 164 46.51 9.25 -66.04
C THR A 164 46.60 7.76 -66.38
N VAL A 165 45.93 7.31 -67.45
CA VAL A 165 46.09 5.93 -67.93
C VAL A 165 47.19 5.88 -68.99
N GLU A 166 48.36 5.37 -68.63
CA GLU A 166 49.53 5.34 -69.54
C GLU A 166 49.41 4.26 -70.61
N LEU A 167 48.74 3.14 -70.31
CA LEU A 167 48.70 1.97 -71.20
C LEU A 167 47.28 1.41 -71.36
N THR A 168 46.79 1.37 -72.59
CA THR A 168 45.55 0.68 -72.95
C THR A 168 45.89 -0.63 -73.67
N VAL A 169 45.55 -1.76 -73.06
CA VAL A 169 45.81 -3.09 -73.62
C VAL A 169 44.52 -3.67 -74.21
N VAL A 170 44.51 -3.95 -75.51
CA VAL A 170 43.38 -4.59 -76.19
C VAL A 170 43.76 -6.02 -76.57
N ILE A 171 43.02 -7.02 -76.08
CA ILE A 171 43.27 -8.43 -76.37
C ILE A 171 42.17 -8.97 -77.28
N THR A 172 42.48 -9.30 -78.53
CA THR A 172 41.49 -9.58 -79.59
C THR A 172 42.04 -10.44 -80.74
N ASP A 173 41.17 -11.01 -81.58
CA ASP A 173 41.53 -11.75 -82.81
C ASP A 173 41.57 -10.87 -84.08
N GLY A 174 41.28 -9.58 -83.99
CA GLY A 174 41.37 -8.70 -85.14
C GLY A 174 40.13 -8.62 -86.03
N ASN A 175 38.98 -9.18 -85.62
CA ASN A 175 37.83 -9.39 -86.52
C ASN A 175 36.55 -8.59 -86.15
N PRO A 176 36.56 -7.24 -86.11
CA PRO A 176 35.35 -6.48 -85.82
C PRO A 176 34.30 -6.63 -86.93
N ASN A 177 33.05 -6.88 -86.56
CA ASN A 177 31.94 -7.11 -87.50
C ASN A 177 30.63 -6.40 -87.10
N THR A 178 30.64 -5.65 -85.99
CA THR A 178 29.46 -5.01 -85.42
C THR A 178 29.83 -3.63 -84.86
N VAL A 179 28.89 -2.67 -84.90
CA VAL A 179 29.04 -1.36 -84.22
C VAL A 179 27.85 -1.01 -83.33
N ASN A 180 26.70 -1.66 -83.53
CA ASN A 180 25.49 -1.42 -82.76
C ASN A 180 25.20 -2.62 -81.83
N PRO A 181 25.21 -2.42 -80.50
CA PRO A 181 24.88 -3.48 -79.54
C PRO A 181 23.51 -4.13 -79.76
N ALA A 182 22.54 -3.44 -80.36
CA ALA A 182 21.21 -3.98 -80.64
C ALA A 182 21.13 -4.82 -81.93
N ASN A 183 22.17 -4.85 -82.76
CA ASN A 183 22.15 -5.53 -84.05
C ASN A 183 23.54 -6.11 -84.35
N GLY A 184 23.75 -7.40 -84.06
CA GLY A 184 25.03 -8.08 -84.27
C GLY A 184 25.22 -8.63 -85.68
N GLY A 185 26.48 -8.73 -86.12
CA GLY A 185 26.88 -9.30 -87.43
C GLY A 185 26.53 -8.41 -88.62
N GLN A 186 26.56 -7.09 -88.42
CA GLN A 186 26.13 -6.09 -89.42
C GLN A 186 27.05 -6.04 -90.65
N PHE A 187 28.31 -6.39 -90.45
CA PHE A 187 29.38 -6.23 -91.42
C PHE A 187 30.22 -7.52 -91.50
N PRO A 188 30.90 -7.78 -92.62
CA PRO A 188 31.95 -8.79 -92.66
C PRO A 188 33.09 -8.43 -91.70
N ASP A 189 33.75 -9.46 -91.15
CA ASP A 189 34.90 -9.34 -90.26
C ASP A 189 35.98 -8.40 -90.83
N GLY A 190 36.40 -7.43 -90.03
CA GLY A 190 37.46 -6.47 -90.37
C GLY A 190 37.10 -5.46 -91.47
N SER A 191 35.84 -5.42 -91.92
CA SER A 191 35.45 -4.49 -92.97
C SER A 191 35.35 -3.04 -92.48
N PRO A 192 35.53 -2.03 -93.36
CA PRO A 192 35.53 -0.62 -92.96
C PRO A 192 34.28 -0.16 -92.18
N GLY A 193 33.12 -0.78 -92.45
CA GLY A 193 31.88 -0.46 -91.74
C GLY A 193 31.91 -0.74 -90.22
N ALA A 194 32.70 -1.72 -89.79
CA ALA A 194 32.94 -2.02 -88.38
C ALA A 194 34.26 -1.46 -87.85
N LEU A 195 35.28 -1.37 -88.71
CA LEU A 195 36.62 -0.91 -88.33
C LEU A 195 36.73 0.61 -88.19
N ASP A 196 36.24 1.39 -89.15
CA ASP A 196 36.45 2.86 -89.16
C ASP A 196 35.90 3.54 -87.89
N PRO A 197 34.73 3.16 -87.34
CA PRO A 197 34.26 3.72 -86.06
C PRO A 197 35.14 3.33 -84.87
N ALA A 198 35.72 2.12 -84.86
CA ALA A 198 36.64 1.69 -83.81
C ALA A 198 37.97 2.48 -83.85
N VAL A 199 38.45 2.81 -85.06
CA VAL A 199 39.64 3.67 -85.24
C VAL A 199 39.41 5.06 -84.63
N LEU A 200 38.20 5.62 -84.72
CA LEU A 200 37.89 6.91 -84.09
C LEU A 200 38.00 6.84 -82.56
N GLU A 201 37.48 5.79 -81.93
CA GLU A 201 37.57 5.61 -80.47
C GLU A 201 39.02 5.35 -80.03
N ALA A 202 39.79 4.55 -80.78
CA ALA A 202 41.21 4.32 -80.51
C ALA A 202 42.04 5.61 -80.63
N ASN A 203 41.72 6.48 -81.59
CA ASN A 203 42.37 7.78 -81.71
C ASN A 203 41.97 8.74 -80.58
N ALA A 204 40.76 8.61 -80.01
CA ALA A 204 40.37 9.36 -78.83
C ALA A 204 41.18 8.94 -77.59
N ILE A 205 41.45 7.64 -77.43
CA ILE A 205 42.33 7.10 -76.37
C ILE A 205 43.77 7.62 -76.53
N LYS A 206 44.33 7.58 -77.75
CA LYS A 206 45.67 8.14 -78.01
C LYS A 206 45.77 9.65 -77.80
N GLY A 207 44.63 10.35 -77.82
CA GLY A 207 44.53 11.78 -77.50
C GLY A 207 44.66 12.10 -76.00
N THR A 208 44.53 11.11 -75.11
CA THR A 208 44.73 11.24 -73.66
C THR A 208 46.10 10.69 -73.22
N PRO A 209 47.15 10.98 -73.99
CA PRO A 209 48.47 10.30 -74.03
C PRO A 209 48.59 8.80 -73.72
N SER A 210 47.53 7.99 -73.85
CA SER A 210 47.60 6.55 -73.54
C SER A 210 48.15 5.76 -74.73
N HIS A 211 49.16 4.91 -74.49
CA HIS A 211 49.71 4.00 -75.50
C HIS A 211 48.73 2.83 -75.72
N VAL A 212 48.27 2.62 -76.95
CA VAL A 212 47.35 1.52 -77.30
C VAL A 212 48.15 0.30 -77.77
N PHE A 213 48.23 -0.73 -76.94
CA PHE A 213 48.92 -1.98 -77.24
C PHE A 213 47.94 -3.11 -77.53
N VAL A 214 48.08 -3.80 -78.67
CA VAL A 214 47.15 -4.89 -79.06
C VAL A 214 47.81 -6.26 -79.00
N VAL A 215 47.16 -7.18 -78.28
CA VAL A 215 47.54 -8.60 -78.20
C VAL A 215 46.62 -9.44 -79.08
N GLY A 216 47.16 -9.92 -80.20
CA GLY A 216 46.46 -10.80 -81.14
C GLY A 216 46.30 -12.22 -80.61
N VAL A 217 45.07 -12.66 -80.32
CA VAL A 217 44.74 -13.99 -79.80
C VAL A 217 43.68 -14.71 -80.64
N GLY A 218 43.68 -16.03 -80.63
CA GLY A 218 42.65 -16.83 -81.33
C GLY A 218 43.18 -17.62 -82.52
N PRO A 219 42.33 -18.44 -83.16
CA PRO A 219 42.73 -19.37 -84.22
C PRO A 219 43.05 -18.68 -85.55
N SER A 220 42.58 -17.44 -85.75
CA SER A 220 42.74 -16.67 -86.99
C SER A 220 42.83 -15.18 -86.68
N VAL A 221 44.05 -14.70 -86.42
CA VAL A 221 44.33 -13.29 -86.10
C VAL A 221 44.42 -12.44 -87.38
N SER A 222 43.60 -11.39 -87.46
CA SER A 222 43.60 -10.43 -88.56
C SER A 222 44.40 -9.18 -88.20
N THR A 223 45.61 -9.05 -88.75
CA THR A 223 46.55 -7.97 -88.38
C THR A 223 46.22 -6.61 -88.99
N GLY A 224 45.52 -6.56 -90.13
CA GLY A 224 45.14 -5.29 -90.77
C GLY A 224 44.32 -4.37 -89.86
N PRO A 225 43.18 -4.86 -89.29
CA PRO A 225 42.40 -4.13 -88.31
C PRO A 225 43.17 -3.76 -87.03
N ILE A 226 44.02 -4.67 -86.53
CA ILE A 226 44.88 -4.43 -85.35
C ILE A 226 45.78 -3.20 -85.59
N VAL A 227 46.49 -3.19 -86.72
CA VAL A 227 47.39 -2.08 -87.10
C VAL A 227 46.64 -0.76 -87.26
N ALA A 228 45.35 -0.80 -87.59
CA ALA A 228 44.55 0.41 -87.76
C ALA A 228 44.20 1.10 -86.43
N ILE A 229 44.15 0.37 -85.30
CA ILE A 229 43.81 0.95 -83.99
C ILE A 229 45.05 1.28 -83.15
N SER A 230 46.09 0.44 -83.16
CA SER A 230 47.33 0.66 -82.41
C SER A 230 48.41 1.33 -83.27
N GLY A 231 48.90 0.63 -84.29
CA GLY A 231 49.96 1.09 -85.18
C GLY A 231 50.69 -0.09 -85.83
N ALA A 232 51.77 0.18 -86.58
CA ALA A 232 52.43 -0.83 -87.42
C ALA A 232 53.65 -1.51 -86.76
N GLU A 233 54.09 -1.05 -85.59
CA GLU A 233 55.27 -1.59 -84.92
C GLU A 233 54.94 -2.88 -84.18
N VAL A 234 55.64 -3.97 -84.53
CA VAL A 234 55.48 -5.26 -83.85
C VAL A 234 56.47 -5.38 -82.70
N LEU A 235 56.04 -5.99 -81.59
CA LEU A 235 56.94 -6.31 -80.47
C LEU A 235 58.06 -7.26 -80.92
N ALA A 236 59.30 -6.87 -80.64
CA ALA A 236 60.49 -7.67 -80.88
C ALA A 236 60.47 -8.94 -80.03
N ALA A 237 61.08 -10.02 -80.55
CA ALA A 237 61.09 -11.31 -79.87
C ALA A 237 61.84 -11.31 -78.52
N ASP A 238 62.64 -10.27 -78.25
CA ASP A 238 63.42 -10.04 -77.04
C ASP A 238 62.86 -8.90 -76.17
N GLY A 239 61.68 -8.38 -76.47
CA GLY A 239 61.02 -7.31 -75.69
C GLY A 239 61.66 -5.93 -75.80
N SER A 240 62.72 -5.78 -76.60
CA SER A 240 63.59 -4.59 -76.58
C SER A 240 62.94 -3.28 -77.03
N ASN A 241 61.79 -3.34 -77.71
CA ASN A 241 61.02 -2.17 -78.15
C ASN A 241 59.65 -2.07 -77.46
N ILE A 242 59.48 -2.60 -76.23
CA ILE A 242 58.19 -2.61 -75.53
C ILE A 242 57.58 -1.20 -75.34
N ASN A 243 58.40 -0.15 -75.25
CA ASN A 243 57.91 1.23 -75.10
C ASN A 243 57.31 1.82 -76.39
N THR A 244 57.62 1.24 -77.56
CA THR A 244 57.20 1.75 -78.89
C THR A 244 56.39 0.72 -79.70
N ALA A 245 56.39 -0.55 -79.30
CA ALA A 245 55.67 -1.61 -79.98
C ALA A 245 54.16 -1.40 -79.90
N ASP A 246 53.44 -1.52 -81.02
CA ASP A 246 51.99 -1.31 -81.10
C ASP A 246 51.17 -2.59 -80.92
N TYR A 247 51.73 -3.73 -81.33
CA TYR A 247 51.03 -5.00 -81.25
C TYR A 247 51.95 -6.22 -81.20
N MET A 248 51.38 -7.36 -80.78
CA MET A 248 52.00 -8.67 -80.86
C MET A 248 50.99 -9.74 -81.29
N THR A 249 51.47 -10.85 -81.86
CA THR A 249 50.63 -11.99 -82.26
C THR A 249 51.18 -13.34 -81.77
N THR A 250 52.16 -13.33 -80.87
CA THR A 250 52.77 -14.55 -80.31
C THR A 250 52.00 -14.99 -79.05
N THR A 251 52.14 -16.25 -78.65
CA THR A 251 51.47 -16.79 -77.45
C THR A 251 52.39 -16.88 -76.23
N SER A 252 53.54 -16.19 -76.22
CA SER A 252 54.49 -16.21 -75.10
C SER A 252 54.28 -14.99 -74.21
N TYR A 253 53.28 -15.05 -73.33
CA TYR A 253 52.90 -13.93 -72.47
C TYR A 253 53.76 -13.82 -71.20
N ALA A 254 54.44 -14.90 -70.80
CA ALA A 254 55.33 -14.90 -69.64
C ALA A 254 56.55 -13.99 -69.85
N THR A 255 57.15 -14.02 -71.04
CA THR A 255 58.29 -13.14 -71.38
C THR A 255 57.85 -11.68 -71.44
N LEU A 256 56.66 -11.40 -71.98
CA LEU A 256 56.08 -10.05 -72.00
C LEU A 256 55.86 -9.47 -70.59
N ALA A 257 55.38 -10.30 -69.64
CA ALA A 257 55.24 -9.89 -68.25
C ALA A 257 56.59 -9.62 -67.58
N GLU A 258 57.62 -10.41 -67.89
CA GLU A 258 58.98 -10.17 -67.41
C GLU A 258 59.56 -8.85 -67.97
N ASP A 259 59.35 -8.57 -69.25
CA ASP A 259 59.80 -7.33 -69.89
C ASP A 259 59.10 -6.09 -69.31
N LEU A 260 57.78 -6.16 -69.12
CA LEU A 260 56.99 -5.07 -68.52
C LEU A 260 57.35 -4.84 -67.04
N ARG A 261 57.57 -5.93 -66.28
CA ARG A 261 58.03 -5.84 -64.88
C ARG A 261 59.43 -5.26 -64.78
N ALA A 262 60.33 -5.58 -65.71
CA ALA A 262 61.68 -5.02 -65.73
C ALA A 262 61.67 -3.50 -65.94
N VAL A 263 60.78 -2.99 -66.79
CA VAL A 263 60.58 -1.54 -67.00
C VAL A 263 60.01 -0.87 -65.74
N ALA A 264 58.98 -1.44 -65.13
CA ALA A 264 58.34 -0.86 -63.93
C ALA A 264 59.22 -0.94 -62.65
N THR A 265 59.96 -2.04 -62.45
CA THR A 265 60.79 -2.23 -61.23
C THR A 265 62.05 -1.36 -61.24
N ALA A 266 62.60 -1.03 -62.41
CA ALA A 266 63.79 -0.18 -62.52
C ALA A 266 63.57 1.26 -61.98
N LEU A 267 62.33 1.64 -61.69
CA LEU A 267 61.92 3.00 -61.35
C LEU A 267 61.27 3.14 -59.94
N CYS A 268 61.01 2.06 -59.19
CA CYS A 268 60.23 2.05 -57.93
C CYS A 268 61.00 1.65 -56.64
N GLY A 269 62.32 1.80 -56.62
CA GLY A 269 63.15 1.37 -55.51
C GLY A 269 63.25 2.37 -54.34
N GLY A 270 63.26 1.88 -53.09
CA GLY A 270 63.74 2.65 -51.95
C GLY A 270 62.72 3.15 -50.92
N THR A 271 61.91 2.25 -50.36
CA THR A 271 60.83 2.64 -49.43
C THR A 271 60.74 1.78 -48.17
N VAL A 272 60.21 2.35 -47.10
CA VAL A 272 59.75 1.64 -45.89
C VAL A 272 58.25 1.86 -45.70
N VAL A 273 57.48 0.79 -45.66
CA VAL A 273 56.04 0.81 -45.41
C VAL A 273 55.77 0.33 -44.00
N VAL A 274 55.26 1.19 -43.13
CA VAL A 274 54.83 0.85 -41.77
C VAL A 274 53.38 0.35 -41.80
N HIS A 275 53.12 -0.78 -41.16
CA HIS A 275 51.81 -1.35 -40.90
C HIS A 275 51.53 -1.31 -39.40
N LYS A 276 50.54 -0.52 -38.97
CA LYS A 276 50.20 -0.34 -37.56
C LYS A 276 48.98 -1.15 -37.17
N SER A 277 49.08 -1.91 -36.08
CA SER A 277 47.93 -2.55 -35.44
C SER A 277 47.89 -2.34 -33.92
N VAL A 278 46.68 -2.41 -33.35
CA VAL A 278 46.43 -2.43 -31.90
C VAL A 278 45.50 -3.61 -31.58
N ASP A 279 45.90 -4.50 -30.67
CA ASP A 279 45.18 -5.74 -30.35
C ASP A 279 44.82 -6.57 -31.61
N GLY A 280 45.72 -6.59 -32.60
CA GLY A 280 45.53 -7.30 -33.87
C GLY A 280 44.66 -6.58 -34.91
N VAL A 281 44.21 -5.35 -34.66
CA VAL A 281 43.38 -4.55 -35.59
C VAL A 281 44.20 -3.42 -36.21
N ALA A 282 44.22 -3.35 -37.55
CA ALA A 282 44.87 -2.27 -38.27
C ALA A 282 44.33 -0.89 -37.83
N THR A 283 45.21 0.02 -37.44
CA THR A 283 44.84 1.26 -36.74
C THR A 283 45.44 2.49 -37.41
N GLY A 284 44.56 3.32 -37.98
CA GLY A 284 44.94 4.62 -38.52
C GLY A 284 45.11 5.71 -37.46
N GLY A 285 45.68 6.84 -37.88
CA GLY A 285 45.84 8.00 -37.01
C GLY A 285 47.02 7.91 -36.06
N TRP A 286 47.92 6.94 -36.22
CA TRP A 286 49.09 6.74 -35.35
C TRP A 286 50.33 7.44 -35.90
N GLY A 287 51.03 8.19 -35.04
CA GLY A 287 52.19 9.00 -35.41
C GLY A 287 53.50 8.21 -35.49
N PHE A 288 54.28 8.47 -36.54
CA PHE A 288 55.64 7.96 -36.73
C PHE A 288 56.57 9.07 -37.18
N GLU A 289 57.77 9.13 -36.60
CA GLU A 289 58.78 10.13 -36.93
C GLU A 289 60.12 9.46 -37.24
N THR A 290 60.90 10.06 -38.15
CA THR A 290 62.26 9.62 -38.45
C THR A 290 63.27 10.75 -38.26
N PRO A 291 64.36 10.53 -37.49
CA PRO A 291 65.47 11.47 -37.42
C PRO A 291 66.46 11.30 -38.59
N THR A 292 66.29 10.28 -39.45
CA THR A 292 67.16 10.04 -40.60
C THR A 292 66.92 11.11 -41.67
N THR A 293 67.97 11.83 -42.09
CA THR A 293 67.85 12.83 -43.15
C THR A 293 67.51 12.20 -44.50
N ASP A 294 66.99 12.96 -45.47
CA ASP A 294 66.69 12.45 -46.83
C ASP A 294 65.79 11.19 -46.82
N VAL A 295 64.92 11.12 -45.82
CA VAL A 295 63.77 10.21 -45.75
C VAL A 295 62.53 11.10 -45.73
N THR A 296 61.59 10.87 -46.65
CA THR A 296 60.42 11.72 -46.86
C THR A 296 59.11 10.92 -46.70
N PRO A 297 58.14 11.44 -45.94
CA PRO A 297 58.20 12.61 -45.07
C PRO A 297 59.02 12.35 -43.78
N ALA A 298 59.50 13.39 -43.10
CA ALA A 298 60.21 13.22 -41.82
C ALA A 298 59.30 12.77 -40.65
N ALA A 299 57.98 12.96 -40.82
CA ALA A 299 56.95 12.48 -39.91
C ALA A 299 55.70 12.15 -40.73
N LEU A 300 55.01 11.08 -40.36
CA LEU A 300 53.75 10.69 -40.96
C LEU A 300 52.75 10.24 -39.90
N THR A 301 51.49 10.16 -40.31
CA THR A 301 50.42 9.56 -39.54
C THR A 301 49.82 8.46 -40.39
N THR A 302 49.58 7.28 -39.80
CA THR A 302 49.03 6.16 -40.56
C THR A 302 47.64 6.48 -41.13
N LEU A 303 47.40 5.98 -42.33
CA LEU A 303 46.10 6.03 -43.02
C LEU A 303 45.09 5.12 -42.31
N ALA A 304 43.82 5.18 -42.72
CA ALA A 304 42.74 4.43 -42.10
C ALA A 304 42.95 2.90 -42.10
N ASP A 305 43.71 2.39 -43.07
CA ASP A 305 44.11 0.97 -43.18
C ASP A 305 45.32 0.60 -42.30
N GLY A 306 45.83 1.54 -41.50
CA GLY A 306 46.99 1.35 -40.64
C GLY A 306 48.33 1.52 -41.34
N THR A 307 48.38 1.91 -42.61
CA THR A 307 49.65 2.02 -43.37
C THR A 307 50.25 3.42 -43.36
N GLY A 308 51.57 3.52 -43.47
CA GLY A 308 52.30 4.78 -43.67
C GLY A 308 53.62 4.55 -44.39
N ILE A 309 53.98 5.43 -45.32
CA ILE A 309 55.13 5.21 -46.23
C ILE A 309 56.21 6.25 -46.00
N PHE A 310 57.46 5.78 -45.86
CA PHE A 310 58.67 6.58 -45.90
C PHE A 310 59.46 6.26 -47.18
N GLU A 311 59.70 7.28 -48.00
CA GLU A 311 60.61 7.21 -49.15
C GLU A 311 62.04 7.47 -48.67
N VAL A 312 63.00 6.70 -49.17
CA VAL A 312 64.39 6.71 -48.73
C VAL A 312 65.27 7.16 -49.88
N GLU A 313 66.04 8.23 -49.66
CA GLU A 313 67.07 8.67 -50.60
C GLU A 313 68.47 8.47 -49.99
N GLY A 314 69.51 9.12 -50.51
CA GLY A 314 70.79 9.26 -49.79
C GLY A 314 71.56 7.97 -49.50
N TYR A 315 71.44 6.94 -50.35
CA TYR A 315 72.10 5.64 -50.22
C TYR A 315 73.63 5.71 -50.15
N ASP A 316 74.23 4.74 -49.46
CA ASP A 316 75.70 4.57 -49.48
C ASP A 316 76.17 4.25 -50.90
N ALA A 317 77.14 5.03 -51.39
CA ALA A 317 77.59 4.97 -52.77
C ALA A 317 78.33 3.67 -53.17
N GLN A 318 78.64 2.78 -52.20
CA GLN A 318 79.33 1.51 -52.44
C GLN A 318 78.40 0.32 -52.27
N THR A 319 77.44 0.38 -51.34
CA THR A 319 76.55 -0.74 -51.02
C THR A 319 75.13 -0.56 -51.56
N ASP A 320 74.74 0.64 -51.99
CA ASP A 320 73.37 0.99 -52.35
C ASP A 320 72.34 0.70 -51.22
N VAL A 321 72.79 0.71 -49.95
CA VAL A 321 71.97 0.46 -48.76
C VAL A 321 71.94 1.70 -47.86
N ARG A 322 70.82 1.92 -47.17
CA ARG A 322 70.66 2.95 -46.16
C ARG A 322 69.93 2.45 -44.92
N THR A 323 70.47 2.74 -43.74
CA THR A 323 69.81 2.49 -42.46
C THR A 323 68.82 3.62 -42.14
N VAL A 324 67.54 3.27 -41.98
CA VAL A 324 66.46 4.19 -41.62
C VAL A 324 66.06 3.94 -40.18
N THR A 325 66.02 5.00 -39.36
CA THR A 325 65.55 4.95 -37.97
C THR A 325 64.15 5.51 -37.89
N ILE A 326 63.21 4.80 -37.27
CA ILE A 326 61.81 5.22 -37.12
C ILE A 326 61.45 5.15 -35.63
N THR A 327 60.65 6.10 -35.16
CA THR A 327 60.10 6.14 -33.80
C THR A 327 58.59 6.25 -33.85
N GLU A 328 57.93 5.36 -33.11
CA GLU A 328 56.49 5.39 -32.87
C GLU A 328 56.14 6.43 -31.78
N GLU A 329 55.03 7.15 -31.93
CA GLU A 329 54.49 7.94 -30.82
C GLU A 329 54.02 7.05 -29.65
N THR A 330 54.22 7.51 -28.41
CA THR A 330 53.73 6.80 -27.23
C THR A 330 52.33 7.27 -26.85
N ARG A 331 51.44 6.32 -26.53
CA ARG A 331 50.07 6.59 -26.06
C ARG A 331 49.81 5.95 -24.69
N PRO A 332 49.05 6.59 -23.78
CA PRO A 332 48.71 6.01 -22.48
C PRO A 332 48.05 4.63 -22.63
N ASN A 333 48.41 3.68 -21.76
CA ASN A 333 47.86 2.32 -21.73
C ASN A 333 48.07 1.49 -23.01
N HIS A 334 48.96 1.92 -23.92
CA HIS A 334 49.38 1.17 -25.10
C HIS A 334 50.88 0.89 -25.04
N GLY A 335 51.30 -0.30 -25.47
CA GLY A 335 52.70 -0.69 -25.47
C GLY A 335 53.01 -1.59 -26.65
N LEU A 336 54.23 -1.45 -27.19
CA LEU A 336 54.71 -2.30 -28.28
C LEU A 336 54.79 -3.75 -27.81
N GLU A 337 54.04 -4.63 -28.47
CA GLU A 337 54.03 -6.07 -28.21
C GLU A 337 54.98 -6.78 -29.17
N ASN A 338 54.90 -6.42 -30.46
CA ASN A 338 55.65 -7.07 -31.51
C ASN A 338 56.06 -6.08 -32.60
N LEU A 339 57.26 -6.29 -33.15
CA LEU A 339 57.85 -5.45 -34.18
C LEU A 339 58.73 -6.29 -35.09
N TYR A 340 58.45 -6.29 -36.39
CA TYR A 340 59.28 -6.97 -37.38
C TYR A 340 59.17 -6.29 -38.74
N CYS A 341 60.18 -6.48 -39.59
CA CYS A 341 60.16 -6.00 -40.98
C CYS A 341 60.46 -7.14 -41.95
N GLU A 342 59.91 -7.07 -43.15
CA GLU A 342 60.08 -8.04 -44.24
C GLU A 342 60.41 -7.34 -45.56
N LEU A 343 61.19 -8.03 -46.39
CA LEU A 343 61.47 -7.69 -47.77
C LEU A 343 61.14 -8.92 -48.62
N ASN A 344 60.27 -8.77 -49.62
CA ASN A 344 59.81 -9.90 -50.48
C ASN A 344 59.23 -11.09 -49.68
N GLY A 345 58.61 -10.84 -48.52
CA GLY A 345 58.05 -11.86 -47.64
C GLY A 345 59.06 -12.60 -46.77
N GLU A 346 60.32 -12.19 -46.74
CA GLU A 346 61.34 -12.70 -45.80
C GLU A 346 61.68 -11.65 -44.75
N GLN A 347 61.75 -12.04 -43.48
CA GLN A 347 62.11 -11.12 -42.39
C GLN A 347 63.54 -10.59 -42.54
N VAL A 348 63.67 -9.26 -42.43
CA VAL A 348 64.96 -8.57 -42.45
C VAL A 348 65.39 -8.16 -41.03
N PRO A 349 66.70 -8.13 -40.74
CA PRO A 349 67.18 -7.72 -39.44
C PRO A 349 66.79 -6.27 -39.11
N ILE A 350 66.29 -6.06 -37.89
CA ILE A 350 66.07 -4.73 -37.32
C ILE A 350 66.96 -4.53 -36.09
N THR A 351 67.33 -3.28 -35.83
CA THR A 351 67.96 -2.87 -34.57
C THR A 351 66.92 -2.23 -33.68
N HIS A 352 66.64 -2.82 -32.52
CA HIS A 352 65.61 -2.37 -31.59
C HIS A 352 65.95 -2.79 -30.16
N ASP A 353 65.76 -1.87 -29.20
CA ASP A 353 65.88 -2.16 -27.76
C ASP A 353 64.52 -2.55 -27.21
N GLU A 354 64.46 -3.60 -26.38
CA GLU A 354 63.22 -4.11 -25.78
C GLU A 354 62.47 -2.99 -25.02
N GLY A 355 61.22 -2.73 -25.41
CA GLY A 355 60.35 -1.71 -24.81
C GLY A 355 60.60 -0.27 -25.29
N SER A 356 61.54 -0.05 -26.22
CA SER A 356 61.72 1.23 -26.90
C SER A 356 60.64 1.42 -27.97
N PRO A 357 60.15 2.65 -28.25
CA PRO A 357 59.33 2.91 -29.44
C PRO A 357 60.18 3.15 -30.70
N THR A 358 61.52 3.06 -30.62
CA THR A 358 62.44 3.36 -31.72
C THR A 358 63.10 2.11 -32.27
N TRP A 359 63.19 1.99 -33.58
CA TRP A 359 63.90 0.92 -34.27
C TRP A 359 64.63 1.43 -35.53
N SER A 360 65.51 0.61 -36.09
CA SER A 360 66.16 0.89 -37.37
C SER A 360 66.19 -0.33 -38.28
N VAL A 361 66.09 -0.10 -39.59
CA VAL A 361 66.10 -1.14 -40.63
C VAL A 361 66.96 -0.70 -41.81
N ASP A 362 67.68 -1.63 -42.42
CA ASP A 362 68.46 -1.38 -43.63
C ASP A 362 67.58 -1.53 -44.88
N VAL A 363 67.65 -0.55 -45.78
CA VAL A 363 66.83 -0.45 -46.99
C VAL A 363 67.77 -0.29 -48.19
N GLY A 364 67.71 -1.20 -49.14
CA GLY A 364 68.41 -1.08 -50.42
C GLY A 364 67.73 -0.07 -51.35
N LYS A 365 68.48 0.44 -52.31
CA LYS A 365 68.00 1.42 -53.31
C LYS A 365 66.87 0.89 -54.19
N LEU A 366 66.71 -0.42 -54.28
CA LEU A 366 65.63 -1.09 -55.02
C LEU A 366 64.62 -1.79 -54.10
N ASP A 367 64.78 -1.68 -52.79
CA ASP A 367 64.00 -2.44 -51.83
C ASP A 367 62.73 -1.69 -51.42
N ILE A 368 61.67 -2.46 -51.18
CA ILE A 368 60.45 -2.04 -50.51
C ILE A 368 60.34 -2.87 -49.24
N VAL A 369 60.62 -2.26 -48.09
CA VAL A 369 60.64 -2.94 -46.79
C VAL A 369 59.33 -2.68 -46.06
N HIS A 370 58.58 -3.73 -45.73
CA HIS A 370 57.36 -3.62 -44.93
C HIS A 370 57.67 -3.87 -43.45
N CYS A 371 57.21 -3.02 -42.54
CA CYS A 371 57.44 -3.13 -41.10
C CYS A 371 56.11 -3.16 -40.34
N TRP A 372 55.83 -4.24 -39.62
CA TRP A 372 54.64 -4.40 -38.79
C TRP A 372 54.93 -3.98 -37.35
N VAL A 373 54.14 -3.03 -36.86
CA VAL A 373 54.22 -2.44 -35.52
C VAL A 373 52.92 -2.75 -34.79
N GLU A 374 52.98 -3.69 -33.84
CA GLU A 374 51.80 -4.20 -33.13
C GLU A 374 51.85 -3.76 -31.67
N ASN A 375 50.81 -3.05 -31.21
CA ASN A 375 50.70 -2.68 -29.80
C ASN A 375 49.52 -3.40 -29.14
N GLU A 376 49.63 -3.65 -27.84
CA GLU A 376 48.50 -4.09 -27.01
C GLU A 376 47.98 -2.95 -26.14
N THR A 377 46.70 -3.00 -25.83
CA THR A 377 46.10 -2.22 -24.74
C THR A 377 46.28 -2.91 -23.39
N ALA A 378 46.40 -2.12 -22.33
CA ALA A 378 46.45 -2.65 -20.97
C ALA A 378 45.10 -3.28 -20.60
N LYS A 379 45.10 -4.57 -20.25
CA LYS A 379 43.91 -5.31 -19.79
C LYS A 379 44.02 -5.54 -18.29
N TRP A 380 42.97 -5.22 -17.56
CA TRP A 380 42.91 -5.32 -16.11
C TRP A 380 41.46 -5.40 -15.65
N GLU A 381 41.24 -5.90 -14.44
CA GLU A 381 39.90 -6.09 -13.88
C GLU A 381 39.82 -5.62 -12.43
N VAL A 382 38.59 -5.39 -11.94
CA VAL A 382 38.30 -5.13 -10.54
C VAL A 382 37.21 -6.07 -10.04
N THR A 383 37.46 -6.70 -8.89
CA THR A 383 36.43 -7.39 -8.11
C THR A 383 36.33 -6.81 -6.71
N LYS A 384 35.28 -7.16 -5.98
CA LYS A 384 34.93 -6.56 -4.71
C LYS A 384 34.57 -7.63 -3.68
N THR A 385 34.97 -7.40 -2.44
CA THR A 385 34.55 -8.19 -1.28
C THR A 385 34.19 -7.28 -0.11
N SER A 386 33.43 -7.79 0.84
CA SER A 386 33.07 -7.13 2.10
C SER A 386 33.46 -8.01 3.30
N ASP A 387 33.71 -7.37 4.44
CA ASP A 387 33.82 -7.97 5.76
C ASP A 387 32.91 -7.18 6.72
N PRO A 388 31.79 -7.76 7.21
CA PRO A 388 31.38 -9.15 7.05
C PRO A 388 31.02 -9.53 5.59
N PRO A 389 31.17 -10.82 5.19
CA PRO A 389 30.94 -11.26 3.81
C PRO A 389 29.54 -10.92 3.29
N SER A 390 29.42 -10.75 1.97
CA SER A 390 28.12 -10.57 1.30
C SER A 390 27.12 -11.67 1.70
N GLY A 391 25.86 -11.28 1.95
CA GLY A 391 24.78 -12.10 2.49
C GLY A 391 24.74 -12.16 4.01
N THR A 392 25.74 -11.62 4.72
CA THR A 392 25.73 -11.59 6.19
C THR A 392 24.93 -10.41 6.70
N ALA A 393 24.06 -10.66 7.68
CA ALA A 393 23.31 -9.64 8.38
C ALA A 393 24.22 -8.65 9.11
N VAL A 394 23.85 -7.37 9.09
CA VAL A 394 24.51 -6.27 9.80
C VAL A 394 23.47 -5.46 10.56
N GLU A 395 23.84 -4.94 11.73
CA GLU A 395 22.98 -4.12 12.57
C GLU A 395 23.40 -2.64 12.53
N ALA A 396 22.49 -1.77 12.98
CA ALA A 396 22.80 -0.35 13.17
C ALA A 396 24.06 -0.16 14.03
N GLY A 397 25.02 0.62 13.52
CA GLY A 397 26.30 0.88 14.18
C GLY A 397 27.44 -0.07 13.80
N ASP A 398 27.17 -1.19 13.10
CA ASP A 398 28.20 -2.11 12.62
C ASP A 398 29.13 -1.46 11.59
N PHE A 399 30.35 -1.99 11.49
CA PHE A 399 31.30 -1.58 10.45
C PHE A 399 31.34 -2.60 9.32
N ILE A 400 31.36 -2.10 8.08
CA ILE A 400 31.60 -2.91 6.89
C ILE A 400 32.90 -2.44 6.22
N ASP A 401 33.86 -3.35 6.11
CA ASP A 401 35.12 -3.13 5.41
C ASP A 401 35.01 -3.68 3.98
N TYR A 402 35.01 -2.80 2.99
CA TYR A 402 35.05 -3.19 1.59
C TYR A 402 36.49 -3.28 1.08
N THR A 403 36.78 -4.32 0.29
CA THR A 403 38.06 -4.48 -0.43
C THR A 403 37.82 -4.55 -1.93
N LEU A 404 38.41 -3.62 -2.68
CA LEU A 404 38.52 -3.65 -4.13
C LEU A 404 39.82 -4.38 -4.52
N HIS A 405 39.70 -5.46 -5.28
CA HIS A 405 40.80 -6.26 -5.80
C HIS A 405 41.05 -5.88 -7.25
N ILE A 406 42.10 -5.12 -7.53
CA ILE A 406 42.48 -4.69 -8.87
C ILE A 406 43.60 -5.59 -9.38
N ARG A 407 43.41 -6.25 -10.53
CA ARG A 407 44.38 -7.19 -11.09
C ARG A 407 44.77 -6.82 -12.52
N HIS A 408 46.07 -6.74 -12.79
CA HIS A 408 46.60 -6.64 -14.15
C HIS A 408 46.49 -7.99 -14.85
N LEU A 409 45.98 -8.01 -16.08
CA LEU A 409 45.79 -9.23 -16.88
C LEU A 409 46.85 -9.35 -17.97
N SER A 410 46.99 -8.34 -18.84
CA SER A 410 47.94 -8.34 -19.96
C SER A 410 48.23 -6.93 -20.49
N GLY A 411 49.14 -6.81 -21.46
CA GLY A 411 49.54 -5.51 -22.03
C GLY A 411 50.50 -4.70 -21.14
N PRO A 412 50.64 -3.39 -21.41
CA PRO A 412 51.52 -2.48 -20.66
C PRO A 412 50.97 -2.14 -19.27
N ASN A 413 51.74 -1.36 -18.50
CA ASN A 413 51.25 -0.79 -17.23
C ASN A 413 50.03 0.09 -17.47
N VAL A 414 49.08 0.08 -16.53
CA VAL A 414 47.97 1.05 -16.50
C VAL A 414 48.45 2.28 -15.73
N THR A 415 48.22 3.48 -16.25
CA THR A 415 48.58 4.73 -15.57
C THR A 415 47.41 5.70 -15.57
N ASP A 416 47.27 6.48 -14.51
CA ASP A 416 46.25 7.53 -14.35
C ASP A 416 44.82 7.02 -14.63
N PHE A 417 44.37 6.02 -13.85
CA PHE A 417 43.07 5.38 -14.04
C PHE A 417 42.15 5.58 -12.83
N ASP A 418 40.85 5.62 -13.11
CA ASP A 418 39.79 5.86 -12.14
C ASP A 418 38.98 4.57 -11.89
N ILE A 419 38.64 4.31 -10.63
CA ILE A 419 37.68 3.29 -10.22
C ILE A 419 36.39 3.99 -9.79
N ASP A 420 35.31 3.63 -10.47
CA ASP A 420 33.95 4.04 -10.16
C ASP A 420 33.28 2.95 -9.33
N ASP A 421 32.84 3.30 -8.13
CA ASP A 421 32.14 2.41 -7.21
C ASP A 421 30.75 3.02 -6.92
N ASP A 422 29.69 2.39 -7.41
CA ASP A 422 28.30 2.82 -7.22
C ASP A 422 27.84 2.52 -5.79
N ILE A 423 27.64 3.60 -5.06
CA ILE A 423 27.21 3.62 -3.66
C ILE A 423 25.78 4.15 -3.53
N SER A 424 25.02 4.26 -4.63
CA SER A 424 23.65 4.80 -4.59
C SER A 424 22.70 4.01 -3.68
N GLN A 425 22.91 2.70 -3.54
CA GLN A 425 22.15 1.80 -2.66
C GLN A 425 22.88 1.47 -1.35
N LEU A 426 23.97 2.17 -1.05
CA LEU A 426 24.76 2.04 0.17
C LEU A 426 24.75 3.36 0.98
N ALA A 427 25.09 4.46 0.32
CA ALA A 427 25.25 5.79 0.91
C ALA A 427 24.04 6.31 1.72
N PRO A 428 22.77 5.98 1.39
CA PRO A 428 21.63 6.37 2.23
C PRO A 428 21.60 5.73 3.62
N TYR A 429 22.37 4.66 3.83
CA TYR A 429 22.27 3.80 5.02
C TYR A 429 23.57 3.74 5.83
N VAL A 430 24.63 4.40 5.35
CA VAL A 430 25.95 4.33 5.98
C VAL A 430 26.68 5.66 5.98
N SER A 431 27.47 5.86 7.03
CA SER A 431 28.44 6.92 7.14
C SER A 431 29.84 6.43 6.71
N PHE A 432 30.50 7.17 5.82
CA PHE A 432 31.87 6.86 5.40
C PHE A 432 32.88 7.15 6.52
N VAL A 433 33.62 6.12 6.94
CA VAL A 433 34.62 6.22 8.01
C VAL A 433 35.98 6.61 7.44
N GLY A 434 36.37 6.04 6.31
CA GLY A 434 37.60 6.39 5.62
C GLY A 434 38.27 5.28 4.83
N LEU A 435 39.31 5.66 4.08
CA LEU A 435 40.20 4.75 3.38
C LEU A 435 41.15 4.07 4.39
N LEU A 436 41.22 2.74 4.35
CA LEU A 436 42.10 1.95 5.21
C LEU A 436 43.49 1.70 4.58
N THR A 437 43.61 1.82 3.25
CA THR A 437 44.87 1.60 2.50
C THR A 437 45.37 2.90 1.84
N PRO A 438 46.48 3.51 2.30
CA PRO A 438 46.90 4.84 1.85
C PRO A 438 47.76 4.93 0.56
N ALA A 439 48.18 3.83 -0.06
CA ALA A 439 48.95 3.84 -1.33
C ALA A 439 48.48 2.69 -2.24
N PRO A 440 48.38 2.85 -3.58
CA PRO A 440 48.80 3.98 -4.43
C PRO A 440 47.64 4.92 -4.84
N VAL A 441 46.69 5.19 -3.93
CA VAL A 441 45.55 6.09 -4.18
C VAL A 441 46.04 7.54 -4.27
N VAL A 442 45.79 8.18 -5.41
CA VAL A 442 46.14 9.58 -5.71
C VAL A 442 45.10 10.53 -5.14
N SER A 443 43.82 10.19 -5.32
CA SER A 443 42.69 10.87 -4.70
C SER A 443 41.56 9.89 -4.45
N SER A 444 40.80 10.14 -3.38
CA SER A 444 39.57 9.44 -3.06
C SER A 444 38.50 10.50 -2.82
N ASP A 445 37.44 10.47 -3.62
CA ASP A 445 36.35 11.43 -3.51
C ASP A 445 35.07 10.70 -3.12
N TRP A 446 34.73 10.80 -1.83
CA TRP A 446 33.44 10.39 -1.29
C TRP A 446 32.65 11.64 -0.98
N ASP A 447 31.66 11.97 -1.80
CA ASP A 447 30.87 13.20 -1.63
C ASP A 447 29.68 13.03 -0.65
N GLY A 448 29.43 11.81 -0.17
CA GLY A 448 28.36 11.51 0.78
C GLY A 448 26.96 11.60 0.19
N THR A 449 26.81 11.74 -1.12
CA THR A 449 25.52 11.72 -1.80
C THR A 449 25.29 10.40 -2.54
N PRO A 450 24.03 9.97 -2.74
CA PRO A 450 23.73 8.81 -3.58
C PRO A 450 24.33 9.02 -4.97
N GLY A 451 25.31 8.19 -5.34
CA GLY A 451 26.14 8.43 -6.50
C GLY A 451 27.32 7.47 -6.61
N LYS A 452 28.50 7.99 -6.94
CA LYS A 452 29.73 7.21 -7.16
C LYS A 452 30.80 7.61 -6.15
N TYR A 453 31.45 6.62 -5.55
CA TYR A 453 32.75 6.78 -4.91
C TYR A 453 33.85 6.67 -5.98
N LEU A 454 34.62 7.75 -6.16
CA LEU A 454 35.67 7.83 -7.19
C LEU A 454 37.04 7.66 -6.56
N LEU A 455 37.79 6.65 -7.00
CA LEU A 455 39.18 6.44 -6.61
C LEU A 455 40.10 6.61 -7.81
N LYS A 456 41.06 7.52 -7.70
CA LYS A 456 42.10 7.71 -8.71
C LYS A 456 43.38 7.00 -8.29
N LEU A 457 43.92 6.14 -9.14
CA LEU A 457 45.16 5.41 -8.88
C LEU A 457 46.27 5.83 -9.84
N ALA A 458 47.49 5.91 -9.31
CA ALA A 458 48.64 6.38 -10.10
C ALA A 458 49.03 5.39 -11.20
N GLN A 459 49.15 4.12 -10.82
CA GLN A 459 49.70 3.09 -11.69
C GLN A 459 49.31 1.68 -11.21
N LEU A 460 49.17 0.75 -12.15
CA LEU A 460 49.13 -0.70 -11.95
C LEU A 460 50.23 -1.33 -12.83
N THR A 461 51.25 -1.92 -12.19
CA THR A 461 52.36 -2.58 -12.89
C THR A 461 51.98 -3.95 -13.45
N LYS A 462 52.71 -4.40 -14.47
CA LYS A 462 52.50 -5.72 -15.07
C LYS A 462 52.55 -6.84 -14.02
N ALA A 463 51.53 -7.71 -14.04
CA ALA A 463 51.34 -8.81 -13.08
C ALA A 463 51.14 -8.39 -11.60
N GLU A 464 50.84 -7.13 -11.33
CA GLU A 464 50.49 -6.64 -9.99
C GLU A 464 49.02 -6.90 -9.65
N THR A 465 48.77 -7.12 -8.36
CA THR A 465 47.43 -7.05 -7.77
C THR A 465 47.45 -5.99 -6.66
N LEU A 466 46.53 -5.03 -6.71
CA LEU A 466 46.31 -4.04 -5.66
C LEU A 466 45.03 -4.38 -4.90
N ASN A 467 45.06 -4.18 -3.58
CA ASN A 467 43.88 -4.32 -2.72
C ASN A 467 43.62 -2.99 -2.03
N ILE A 468 42.55 -2.31 -2.42
CA ILE A 468 42.16 -1.02 -1.84
C ILE A 468 41.01 -1.27 -0.86
N ARG A 469 41.20 -0.84 0.39
CA ARG A 469 40.20 -1.02 1.45
C ARG A 469 39.63 0.30 1.92
N TYR A 470 38.34 0.33 2.16
CA TYR A 470 37.65 1.43 2.81
C TYR A 470 36.58 0.91 3.76
N ARG A 471 36.22 1.73 4.75
CA ARG A 471 35.27 1.39 5.81
C ARG A 471 34.07 2.31 5.80
N VAL A 472 32.90 1.72 6.01
CA VAL A 472 31.66 2.45 6.33
C VAL A 472 31.10 1.96 7.67
N GLN A 473 30.24 2.76 8.28
CA GLN A 473 29.48 2.41 9.47
C GLN A 473 27.99 2.45 9.14
N VAL A 474 27.24 1.42 9.49
CA VAL A 474 25.77 1.38 9.32
C VAL A 474 25.13 2.44 10.21
N ASP A 475 24.29 3.28 9.63
CA ASP A 475 23.66 4.40 10.34
C ASP A 475 22.63 3.91 11.36
N ALA A 476 22.42 4.69 12.42
CA ALA A 476 21.52 4.31 13.52
C ALA A 476 20.03 4.36 13.14
N ASP A 477 19.69 5.07 12.07
CA ASP A 477 18.35 5.26 11.53
C ASP A 477 18.12 4.47 10.23
N VAL A 478 18.96 3.46 9.96
CA VAL A 478 18.76 2.56 8.82
C VAL A 478 17.36 1.92 8.93
N PRO A 479 16.52 1.99 7.88
CA PRO A 479 15.21 1.35 7.92
C PRO A 479 15.35 -0.16 8.09
N PRO A 480 14.55 -0.80 8.96
CA PRO A 480 14.57 -2.26 9.11
C PRO A 480 14.38 -3.00 7.78
N GLY A 481 15.10 -4.10 7.60
CA GLY A 481 15.02 -4.91 6.37
C GLY A 481 15.70 -4.29 5.13
N SER A 482 16.46 -3.20 5.29
CA SER A 482 17.24 -2.61 4.19
C SER A 482 18.36 -3.55 3.73
N VAL A 483 18.62 -3.59 2.43
CA VAL A 483 19.77 -4.30 1.83
C VAL A 483 20.84 -3.27 1.44
N LEU A 484 21.98 -3.31 2.13
CA LEU A 484 23.10 -2.41 1.87
C LEU A 484 23.89 -2.94 0.67
N ARG A 485 23.63 -2.38 -0.51
CA ARG A 485 24.17 -2.86 -1.78
C ARG A 485 25.23 -1.92 -2.34
N ASN A 486 26.37 -2.49 -2.73
CA ASN A 486 27.54 -1.75 -3.15
C ASN A 486 28.19 -2.40 -4.37
N VAL A 487 28.46 -1.63 -5.43
CA VAL A 487 28.80 -2.17 -6.74
C VAL A 487 29.97 -1.46 -7.39
N VAL A 488 31.05 -2.18 -7.69
CA VAL A 488 32.13 -1.61 -8.51
C VAL A 488 31.78 -1.69 -9.99
N LEU A 489 31.89 -0.56 -10.71
CA LEU A 489 31.50 -0.44 -12.13
C LEU A 489 32.69 -0.56 -13.08
N THR A 490 33.86 -0.07 -12.69
CA THR A 490 35.02 -0.04 -13.60
C THR A 490 35.62 -1.42 -13.83
N ASN A 491 35.71 -1.83 -15.09
CA ASN A 491 36.36 -3.08 -15.53
C ASN A 491 35.97 -4.30 -14.69
N CYS A 492 34.70 -4.36 -14.30
CA CYS A 492 34.10 -5.50 -13.65
C CYS A 492 34.04 -6.70 -14.63
N PRO A 493 34.57 -7.88 -14.28
CA PRO A 493 34.41 -9.07 -15.10
C PRO A 493 32.94 -9.50 -15.12
N ALA A 494 32.43 -9.86 -16.29
CA ALA A 494 31.08 -10.41 -16.40
C ALA A 494 30.98 -11.72 -15.60
N PRO A 495 29.90 -11.93 -14.81
CA PRO A 495 29.71 -13.17 -14.07
C PRO A 495 29.55 -14.34 -15.05
N ALA A 496 30.19 -15.47 -14.74
CA ALA A 496 29.92 -16.71 -15.45
C ALA A 496 28.50 -17.19 -15.12
N GLU A 497 27.83 -17.88 -16.05
CA GLU A 497 26.48 -18.40 -15.80
C GLU A 497 26.46 -19.29 -14.55
N GLY A 498 25.67 -18.89 -13.54
CA GLY A 498 25.49 -19.62 -12.29
C GLY A 498 26.49 -19.28 -11.16
N GLU A 499 27.42 -18.37 -11.39
CA GLU A 499 28.36 -17.87 -10.38
C GLU A 499 27.92 -16.51 -9.82
N PRO A 500 28.27 -16.17 -8.56
CA PRO A 500 27.92 -14.88 -7.97
C PRO A 500 28.61 -13.72 -8.70
N ASP A 501 27.96 -12.56 -8.71
CA ASP A 501 28.55 -11.34 -9.22
C ASP A 501 29.67 -10.86 -8.29
N LEU A 502 30.91 -10.95 -8.77
CA LEU A 502 32.12 -10.60 -8.00
C LEU A 502 32.31 -9.09 -7.82
N CYS A 503 31.43 -8.26 -8.38
CA CYS A 503 31.50 -6.82 -8.29
C CYS A 503 30.46 -6.24 -7.33
N VAL A 504 29.55 -7.09 -6.85
CA VAL A 504 28.43 -6.71 -5.98
C VAL A 504 28.66 -7.31 -4.60
N THR A 505 28.40 -6.51 -3.59
CA THR A 505 28.27 -6.98 -2.21
C THR A 505 26.95 -6.48 -1.64
N GLU A 506 26.23 -7.35 -0.95
CA GLU A 506 24.94 -7.08 -0.32
C GLU A 506 25.01 -7.51 1.15
N ASN A 507 24.63 -6.64 2.07
CA ASN A 507 24.56 -6.95 3.50
C ASN A 507 23.17 -6.51 4.00
N PRO A 508 22.24 -7.44 4.30
CA PRO A 508 20.92 -7.09 4.78
C PRO A 508 20.93 -6.66 6.25
N THR A 509 19.97 -5.81 6.63
CA THR A 509 19.67 -5.49 8.03
C THR A 509 18.44 -6.28 8.48
N PRO A 510 18.37 -6.72 9.75
CA PRO A 510 17.18 -7.39 10.27
C PRO A 510 15.96 -6.45 10.26
N GLY A 511 14.77 -7.02 10.04
CA GLY A 511 13.51 -6.29 10.10
C GLY A 511 12.33 -7.24 10.23
N TRP A 512 11.41 -6.92 11.13
CA TRP A 512 10.21 -7.70 11.36
C TRP A 512 8.99 -6.82 11.61
N GLU A 513 7.82 -7.38 11.32
CA GLU A 513 6.53 -6.77 11.60
C GLU A 513 5.87 -7.46 12.80
N LEU A 514 5.24 -6.67 13.66
CA LEU A 514 4.37 -7.15 14.72
C LEU A 514 2.91 -6.80 14.39
N ARG A 515 2.02 -7.77 14.49
CA ARG A 515 0.57 -7.58 14.36
C ARG A 515 -0.11 -8.01 15.65
N LYS A 516 -1.18 -7.30 15.99
CA LYS A 516 -2.03 -7.59 17.14
C LYS A 516 -3.45 -7.82 16.66
N TYR A 517 -4.08 -8.84 17.21
CA TYR A 517 -5.47 -9.20 16.97
C TYR A 517 -6.17 -9.36 18.31
N SER A 518 -7.50 -9.26 18.30
CA SER A 518 -8.32 -9.63 19.45
C SER A 518 -9.52 -10.47 19.04
N ASN A 519 -9.99 -11.29 19.98
CA ASN A 519 -11.29 -11.93 19.93
C ASN A 519 -12.03 -11.61 21.24
N PRO A 520 -13.17 -10.88 21.20
CA PRO A 520 -13.82 -10.34 20.00
C PRO A 520 -12.95 -9.31 19.25
N PRO A 521 -13.18 -9.06 17.94
CA PRO A 521 -12.41 -8.08 17.16
C PRO A 521 -12.43 -6.67 17.79
N SER A 522 -11.41 -5.87 17.54
CA SER A 522 -11.38 -4.46 17.95
C SER A 522 -12.61 -3.70 17.42
N GLY A 523 -13.08 -2.74 18.21
CA GLY A 523 -14.35 -2.05 18.01
C GLY A 523 -15.60 -2.83 18.41
N SER A 524 -15.46 -4.08 18.87
CA SER A 524 -16.58 -4.82 19.44
C SER A 524 -16.93 -4.29 20.84
N VAL A 525 -18.22 -4.31 21.16
CA VAL A 525 -18.70 -4.05 22.53
C VAL A 525 -18.58 -5.33 23.35
N VAL A 526 -18.00 -5.24 24.54
CA VAL A 526 -17.83 -6.35 25.50
C VAL A 526 -18.61 -6.05 26.77
N TYR A 527 -19.04 -7.07 27.51
CA TYR A 527 -19.74 -6.89 28.78
C TYR A 527 -18.83 -7.31 29.95
N PRO A 528 -19.08 -6.82 31.17
CA PRO A 528 -18.45 -7.36 32.36
C PRO A 528 -18.56 -8.90 32.44
N GLY A 529 -17.47 -9.54 32.88
CA GLY A 529 -17.30 -11.00 32.88
C GLY A 529 -16.90 -11.61 31.52
N TYR A 530 -16.92 -10.85 30.42
CA TYR A 530 -16.52 -11.36 29.11
C TYR A 530 -15.00 -11.57 29.03
N GLU A 531 -14.57 -12.58 28.28
CA GLU A 531 -13.17 -12.77 27.91
C GLU A 531 -12.80 -11.99 26.64
N VAL A 532 -11.64 -11.33 26.66
CA VAL A 532 -10.98 -10.77 25.48
C VAL A 532 -9.62 -11.45 25.33
N THR A 533 -9.48 -12.25 24.27
CA THR A 533 -8.23 -12.91 23.92
C THR A 533 -7.45 -12.04 22.94
N TYR A 534 -6.23 -11.65 23.27
CA TYR A 534 -5.32 -10.95 22.38
C TYR A 534 -4.31 -11.94 21.77
N GLU A 535 -4.06 -11.83 20.47
CA GLU A 535 -3.06 -12.61 19.73
C GLU A 535 -2.01 -11.68 19.13
N LEU A 536 -0.73 -12.00 19.36
CA LEU A 536 0.42 -11.28 18.83
C LEU A 536 1.10 -12.16 17.78
N ASP A 537 1.36 -11.60 16.60
CA ASP A 537 2.01 -12.29 15.48
C ASP A 537 3.24 -11.52 15.00
N ALA A 538 4.41 -12.14 15.06
CA ALA A 538 5.67 -11.57 14.58
C ALA A 538 6.10 -12.24 13.28
N TYR A 539 6.42 -11.45 12.26
CA TYR A 539 6.82 -11.89 10.93
C TYR A 539 8.15 -11.26 10.50
N ASN A 540 9.13 -12.09 10.13
CA ASN A 540 10.38 -11.59 9.54
C ASN A 540 10.22 -11.41 8.02
N PHE A 541 10.09 -10.16 7.58
CA PHE A 541 10.03 -9.80 6.16
C PHE A 541 11.40 -9.56 5.51
N SER A 542 12.46 -9.48 6.32
CA SER A 542 13.81 -9.15 5.85
C SER A 542 14.60 -10.36 5.34
N GLU A 543 15.70 -10.11 4.63
CA GLU A 543 16.65 -11.15 4.19
C GLU A 543 17.65 -11.53 5.29
N ALA A 544 17.63 -10.84 6.43
CA ALA A 544 18.46 -11.14 7.59
C ALA A 544 17.65 -11.92 8.65
N PRO A 545 18.26 -12.88 9.37
CA PRO A 545 17.61 -13.47 10.54
C PRO A 545 17.39 -12.40 11.62
N VAL A 546 16.25 -12.47 12.30
CA VAL A 546 15.93 -11.64 13.46
C VAL A 546 16.23 -12.45 14.71
N ILE A 547 17.15 -11.96 15.55
CA ILE A 547 17.62 -12.65 16.76
C ILE A 547 17.27 -11.82 17.98
N GLY A 548 16.59 -12.44 18.95
CA GLY A 548 16.25 -11.78 20.22
C GLY A 548 15.30 -10.59 20.10
N GLY A 549 14.28 -10.67 19.24
CA GLY A 549 13.25 -9.64 19.14
C GLY A 549 12.46 -9.47 20.44
N ILE A 550 12.05 -8.24 20.75
CA ILE A 550 11.27 -7.91 21.94
C ILE A 550 10.06 -7.07 21.53
N ALA A 551 8.89 -7.38 22.09
CA ALA A 551 7.72 -6.52 22.04
C ALA A 551 7.22 -6.21 23.45
N THR A 552 6.75 -4.99 23.65
CA THR A 552 6.19 -4.52 24.92
C THR A 552 4.73 -4.12 24.74
N ASP A 553 3.82 -4.77 25.45
CA ASP A 553 2.41 -4.45 25.55
C ASP A 553 2.13 -3.59 26.77
N ASP A 554 1.53 -2.41 26.56
CA ASP A 554 1.01 -1.55 27.61
C ASP A 554 -0.43 -1.93 27.91
N LEU A 555 -0.64 -2.55 29.07
CA LEU A 555 -1.95 -2.97 29.55
C LEU A 555 -2.53 -1.99 30.60
N SER A 556 -2.01 -0.77 30.73
CA SER A 556 -2.50 0.17 31.75
C SER A 556 -3.98 0.50 31.58
N ASP A 557 -4.41 0.82 30.35
CA ASP A 557 -5.82 1.10 30.02
C ASP A 557 -6.68 -0.18 29.91
N VAL A 558 -6.08 -1.37 30.09
CA VAL A 558 -6.79 -2.65 30.15
C VAL A 558 -6.98 -3.11 31.60
N LEU A 559 -5.90 -3.15 32.38
CA LEU A 559 -5.89 -3.74 33.72
C LEU A 559 -6.54 -2.86 34.79
N ASP A 560 -6.88 -1.61 34.47
CA ASP A 560 -7.76 -0.79 35.31
C ASP A 560 -9.21 -1.32 35.31
N ASN A 561 -9.62 -2.04 34.25
CA ASN A 561 -11.00 -2.46 33.99
C ASN A 561 -11.16 -3.94 33.65
N ALA A 562 -10.06 -4.70 33.61
CA ALA A 562 -10.03 -6.13 33.34
C ALA A 562 -8.92 -6.80 34.17
N THR A 563 -8.98 -8.11 34.31
CA THR A 563 -7.94 -8.91 34.97
C THR A 563 -7.37 -9.94 34.01
N ILE A 564 -6.06 -10.21 34.11
CA ILE A 564 -5.41 -11.21 33.26
C ILE A 564 -5.74 -12.61 33.75
N ASP A 565 -6.08 -13.51 32.83
CA ASP A 565 -6.39 -14.91 33.13
C ASP A 565 -5.22 -15.83 32.77
N GLU A 566 -4.93 -16.00 31.48
CA GLU A 566 -3.85 -16.87 30.97
C GLU A 566 -2.82 -16.11 30.14
N LEU A 567 -1.54 -16.46 30.33
CA LEU A 567 -0.41 -15.99 29.53
C LEU A 567 0.13 -17.10 28.63
N GLY A 568 0.25 -16.81 27.34
CA GLY A 568 0.92 -17.66 26.37
C GLY A 568 2.44 -17.70 26.50
N PRO A 569 3.10 -18.54 25.67
CA PRO A 569 4.55 -18.73 25.73
C PRO A 569 5.31 -17.45 25.40
N GLY A 570 6.41 -17.23 26.11
CA GLY A 570 7.32 -16.09 25.90
C GLY A 570 6.84 -14.76 26.48
N LEU A 571 5.63 -14.72 27.07
CA LEU A 571 5.06 -13.55 27.72
C LEU A 571 5.46 -13.48 29.20
N THR A 572 5.76 -12.27 29.69
CA THR A 572 6.03 -12.00 31.11
C THR A 572 5.39 -10.67 31.50
N LEU A 573 4.55 -10.66 32.54
CA LEU A 573 3.87 -9.47 33.04
C LEU A 573 4.61 -8.89 34.26
N GLU A 574 4.96 -7.60 34.20
CA GLU A 574 5.47 -6.83 35.34
C GLU A 574 4.64 -5.53 35.52
N GLY A 575 3.85 -5.46 36.59
CA GLY A 575 2.91 -4.34 36.79
C GLY A 575 1.84 -4.34 35.70
N THR A 576 1.79 -3.28 34.89
CA THR A 576 0.89 -3.13 33.74
C THR A 576 1.58 -3.35 32.40
N THR A 577 2.86 -3.77 32.40
CA THR A 577 3.66 -3.94 31.19
C THR A 577 3.89 -5.42 30.91
N LEU A 578 3.40 -5.90 29.77
CA LEU A 578 3.60 -7.27 29.30
C LEU A 578 4.74 -7.30 28.28
N THR A 579 5.75 -8.13 28.48
CA THR A 579 6.88 -8.27 27.53
C THR A 579 6.80 -9.60 26.82
N TRP A 580 6.94 -9.60 25.49
CA TRP A 580 7.10 -10.78 24.66
C TRP A 580 8.55 -10.90 24.18
N ALA A 581 9.21 -11.98 24.59
CA ALA A 581 10.49 -12.39 24.01
C ALA A 581 10.24 -13.21 22.73
N VAL A 582 10.38 -12.56 21.58
CA VAL A 582 10.19 -13.18 20.26
C VAL A 582 11.37 -14.15 20.01
N PRO A 583 11.11 -15.43 19.69
CA PRO A 583 12.17 -16.36 19.33
C PRO A 583 12.87 -15.93 18.03
N ASP A 584 14.05 -16.50 17.77
CA ASP A 584 14.79 -16.22 16.54
C ASP A 584 13.97 -16.60 15.30
N LEU A 585 13.90 -15.71 14.30
CA LEU A 585 13.14 -15.88 13.07
C LEU A 585 14.06 -15.85 11.86
N GLU A 586 14.07 -16.91 11.06
CA GLU A 586 14.74 -16.92 9.75
C GLU A 586 13.93 -16.08 8.74
N PRO A 587 14.53 -15.67 7.60
CA PRO A 587 13.81 -14.94 6.55
C PRO A 587 12.51 -15.63 6.11
N GLY A 588 11.39 -14.93 6.27
CA GLY A 588 10.05 -15.42 5.92
C GLY A 588 9.33 -16.23 7.00
N ASP A 589 9.94 -16.46 8.17
CA ASP A 589 9.30 -17.16 9.29
C ASP A 589 8.30 -16.26 10.05
N SER A 590 7.32 -16.89 10.70
CA SER A 590 6.36 -16.23 11.60
C SER A 590 6.17 -17.03 12.89
N VAL A 591 5.85 -16.34 13.97
CA VAL A 591 5.52 -16.94 15.27
C VAL A 591 4.43 -16.13 15.95
N SER A 592 3.55 -16.80 16.68
CA SER A 592 2.43 -16.15 17.37
C SER A 592 2.35 -16.58 18.83
N THR A 593 1.81 -15.73 19.68
CA THR A 593 1.47 -16.01 21.10
C THR A 593 0.15 -15.32 21.45
N SER A 594 -0.51 -15.72 22.53
CA SER A 594 -1.77 -15.12 22.94
C SER A 594 -1.88 -14.98 24.46
N TYR A 595 -2.75 -14.09 24.92
CA TYR A 595 -3.13 -13.95 26.33
C TYR A 595 -4.57 -13.48 26.44
N THR A 596 -5.23 -13.82 27.56
CA THR A 596 -6.65 -13.52 27.78
C THR A 596 -6.83 -12.63 28.99
N VAL A 597 -7.74 -11.65 28.88
CA VAL A 597 -8.23 -10.85 30.00
C VAL A 597 -9.73 -11.05 30.20
N ILE A 598 -10.19 -10.92 31.43
CA ILE A 598 -11.62 -10.98 31.82
C ILE A 598 -12.03 -9.57 32.24
N VAL A 599 -13.07 -9.02 31.61
CA VAL A 599 -13.61 -7.69 31.96
C VAL A 599 -14.18 -7.70 33.38
N ASN A 600 -13.82 -6.72 34.21
CA ASN A 600 -14.26 -6.67 35.60
C ASN A 600 -15.77 -6.36 35.72
N ASP A 601 -16.41 -6.87 36.78
CA ASP A 601 -17.86 -6.72 37.04
C ASP A 601 -18.35 -5.26 37.10
N ASP A 602 -17.48 -4.31 37.45
CA ASP A 602 -17.77 -2.88 37.62
C ASP A 602 -17.33 -2.00 36.44
N ALA A 603 -16.81 -2.58 35.36
CA ALA A 603 -16.24 -1.86 34.22
C ALA A 603 -17.26 -1.28 33.22
N TRP A 604 -18.53 -1.13 33.61
CA TRP A 604 -19.58 -0.58 32.75
C TRP A 604 -19.20 0.80 32.18
N GLY A 605 -19.41 0.97 30.87
CA GLY A 605 -19.11 2.22 30.15
C GLY A 605 -17.63 2.62 30.04
N GLN A 606 -16.71 1.70 30.36
CA GLN A 606 -15.27 1.92 30.19
C GLN A 606 -14.79 1.55 28.79
N THR A 607 -13.52 1.81 28.50
CA THR A 607 -12.86 1.39 27.25
C THR A 607 -11.59 0.63 27.59
N LEU A 608 -11.39 -0.52 26.95
CA LEU A 608 -10.15 -1.29 27.03
C LEU A 608 -9.30 -0.96 25.81
N THR A 609 -8.27 -0.14 25.98
CA THR A 609 -7.30 0.17 24.93
C THR A 609 -6.01 -0.58 25.21
N ASN A 610 -5.56 -1.37 24.24
CA ASN A 610 -4.43 -2.27 24.42
C ASN A 610 -3.38 -2.04 23.34
N VAL A 611 -2.17 -1.65 23.72
CA VAL A 611 -1.15 -1.16 22.78
C VAL A 611 0.14 -1.96 22.92
N VAL A 612 0.49 -2.70 21.87
CA VAL A 612 1.79 -3.37 21.75
C VAL A 612 2.79 -2.51 20.98
N THR A 613 4.06 -2.56 21.34
CA THR A 613 5.14 -1.82 20.69
C THR A 613 6.33 -2.76 20.50
N PRO A 614 6.72 -3.10 19.25
CA PRO A 614 7.94 -3.83 19.00
C PRO A 614 9.17 -2.94 19.21
N GLU A 615 10.24 -3.48 19.79
CA GLU A 615 11.54 -2.80 19.83
C GLU A 615 12.20 -2.84 18.45
N TYR A 616 12.97 -1.80 18.12
CA TYR A 616 13.77 -1.76 16.89
C TYR A 616 14.68 -3.01 16.80
N PRO A 617 14.74 -3.72 15.66
CA PRO A 617 14.28 -3.32 14.32
C PRO A 617 12.85 -3.76 13.96
N GLY A 618 12.02 -4.07 14.95
CA GLY A 618 10.61 -4.38 14.75
C GLY A 618 9.79 -3.13 14.45
N SER A 619 8.71 -3.32 13.71
CA SER A 619 7.77 -2.24 13.37
C SER A 619 6.33 -2.74 13.36
N CYS A 620 5.40 -1.82 13.57
CA CYS A 620 3.98 -2.08 13.35
C CYS A 620 3.63 -1.73 11.90
N PRO A 621 2.88 -2.58 11.18
CA PRO A 621 2.42 -2.22 9.86
C PRO A 621 1.57 -0.94 9.92
N PRO A 622 1.64 -0.06 8.90
CA PRO A 622 0.78 1.10 8.85
C PRO A 622 -0.69 0.66 8.67
N PRO A 623 -1.66 1.47 9.13
CA PRO A 623 -3.07 1.20 8.86
C PRO A 623 -3.30 1.06 7.36
N PRO A 624 -4.19 0.14 6.92
CA PRO A 624 -4.49 -0.03 5.51
C PRO A 624 -4.93 1.30 4.89
N GLN A 625 -4.29 1.69 3.78
CA GLN A 625 -4.62 2.90 3.04
C GLN A 625 -5.98 2.72 2.34
N ASP A 626 -6.82 3.75 2.39
CA ASP A 626 -8.19 3.75 1.89
C ASP A 626 -8.29 3.20 0.45
N GLY A 627 -8.92 2.02 0.26
CA GLY A 627 -9.17 1.40 -1.05
C GLY A 627 -8.65 -0.02 -1.29
N GLU A 628 -7.89 -0.61 -0.36
CA GLU A 628 -7.50 -2.04 -0.44
C GLU A 628 -8.47 -2.92 0.35
N VAL A 629 -9.28 -3.73 -0.34
CA VAL A 629 -10.17 -4.70 0.32
C VAL A 629 -9.32 -5.90 0.77
N VAL A 630 -8.74 -5.80 1.96
CA VAL A 630 -8.25 -6.95 2.72
C VAL A 630 -9.36 -7.31 3.71
N VAL A 631 -9.90 -8.53 3.58
CA VAL A 631 -11.03 -9.03 4.40
C VAL A 631 -10.60 -9.38 5.84
N LEU A 632 -9.52 -8.77 6.34
CA LEU A 632 -8.91 -8.96 7.65
C LEU A 632 -8.32 -7.61 8.12
N ALA A 633 -9.14 -6.57 8.20
CA ALA A 633 -8.69 -5.26 8.64
C ALA A 633 -8.60 -5.21 10.18
N GLU A 634 -7.56 -5.81 10.74
CA GLU A 634 -6.86 -5.31 11.94
C GLU A 634 -5.37 -5.57 11.75
N GLY A 635 -4.64 -4.50 11.44
CA GLY A 635 -3.21 -4.50 11.14
C GLY A 635 -2.50 -3.41 11.94
N GLU A 636 -3.03 -3.08 13.11
CA GLU A 636 -2.48 -2.09 14.02
C GLU A 636 -1.93 -2.81 15.25
N CYS A 637 -0.96 -2.21 15.92
CA CYS A 637 -0.50 -2.70 17.22
C CYS A 637 -1.40 -2.22 18.37
N THR A 638 -2.65 -1.88 18.08
CA THR A 638 -3.63 -1.35 19.03
C THR A 638 -4.96 -2.03 18.81
N THR A 639 -5.62 -2.39 19.91
CA THR A 639 -7.02 -2.85 19.90
C THR A 639 -7.80 -2.06 20.94
N ASP A 640 -9.08 -1.80 20.63
CA ASP A 640 -10.00 -1.01 21.45
C ASP A 640 -11.31 -1.79 21.62
N HIS A 641 -11.80 -1.90 22.84
CA HIS A 641 -13.12 -2.49 23.14
C HIS A 641 -13.90 -1.58 24.06
N GLU A 642 -15.09 -1.16 23.63
CA GLU A 642 -16.01 -0.47 24.52
C GLU A 642 -16.68 -1.49 25.44
N VAL A 643 -16.65 -1.24 26.75
CA VAL A 643 -17.46 -2.00 27.68
C VAL A 643 -18.88 -1.44 27.61
N ALA A 644 -19.86 -2.32 27.42
CA ALA A 644 -21.27 -1.98 27.34
C ALA A 644 -21.67 -1.06 28.50
N ASP A 645 -22.62 -0.16 28.25
CA ASP A 645 -23.28 0.69 29.24
C ASP A 645 -24.79 0.64 29.00
N PRO A 646 -25.46 -0.53 29.18
CA PRO A 646 -26.91 -0.59 29.20
C PRO A 646 -27.43 0.21 30.39
N ASN A 647 -28.63 0.79 30.28
CA ASN A 647 -29.14 1.60 31.37
C ASN A 647 -30.66 1.59 31.40
N LEU A 648 -31.23 0.49 31.91
CA LEU A 648 -32.67 0.35 32.09
C LEU A 648 -33.19 1.37 33.09
N ARG A 649 -34.33 1.94 32.74
CA ARG A 649 -35.03 2.93 33.54
C ARG A 649 -36.51 2.67 33.50
N ILE A 650 -37.15 2.92 34.63
CA ILE A 650 -38.59 2.79 34.80
C ILE A 650 -39.17 4.08 35.38
N GLN A 651 -40.38 4.41 34.95
CA GLN A 651 -41.19 5.45 35.58
C GLN A 651 -42.60 4.93 35.77
N LYS A 652 -43.11 5.07 36.99
CA LYS A 652 -44.47 4.71 37.34
C LYS A 652 -45.29 5.96 37.64
N LEU A 653 -46.36 6.13 36.88
CA LEU A 653 -47.35 7.18 37.07
C LEU A 653 -48.68 6.56 37.45
N TRP A 654 -49.54 7.36 38.09
CA TRP A 654 -50.88 6.96 38.49
C TRP A 654 -51.85 8.10 38.22
N GLU A 655 -53.12 7.76 38.00
CA GLU A 655 -54.21 8.71 37.83
C GLU A 655 -55.49 8.11 38.43
N HIS A 656 -56.30 8.96 39.04
CA HIS A 656 -57.65 8.65 39.52
C HIS A 656 -58.59 9.82 39.18
N ASP A 657 -59.77 9.53 38.62
CA ASP A 657 -60.75 10.56 38.23
C ASP A 657 -60.23 11.67 37.30
N GLY A 658 -59.27 11.33 36.42
CA GLY A 658 -58.72 12.28 35.44
C GLY A 658 -57.66 13.24 36.01
N GLY A 659 -57.01 12.87 37.14
CA GLY A 659 -55.84 13.54 37.69
C GLY A 659 -55.22 12.83 38.90
N ASP A 660 -54.33 13.51 39.62
CA ASP A 660 -53.68 13.01 40.83
C ASP A 660 -54.61 13.16 42.07
N ASN A 661 -55.82 12.60 41.99
CA ASN A 661 -56.84 12.77 43.03
C ASN A 661 -56.75 11.67 44.12
N PRO A 662 -56.98 11.99 45.40
CA PRO A 662 -56.98 11.00 46.47
C PRO A 662 -58.13 9.98 46.37
N VAL A 663 -57.85 8.73 46.72
CA VAL A 663 -58.82 7.61 46.66
C VAL A 663 -59.49 7.32 48.00
N ASP A 664 -60.69 6.76 47.94
CA ASP A 664 -61.50 6.30 49.05
C ASP A 664 -61.28 4.79 49.32
N SER A 665 -61.15 4.45 50.60
CA SER A 665 -61.07 3.05 51.04
C SER A 665 -62.47 2.42 51.01
N GLY A 666 -62.63 1.32 50.27
CA GLY A 666 -63.83 0.47 50.34
C GLY A 666 -65.12 1.06 49.76
N ASP A 667 -65.03 2.05 48.87
CA ASP A 667 -66.23 2.70 48.29
C ASP A 667 -67.10 1.72 47.46
N ASP A 668 -68.39 2.03 47.26
CA ASP A 668 -69.30 1.26 46.39
C ASP A 668 -69.99 2.17 45.36
N PRO A 669 -69.58 2.14 44.07
CA PRO A 669 -68.55 1.26 43.49
C PRO A 669 -67.13 1.62 43.96
N PRO A 670 -66.18 0.66 43.99
CA PRO A 670 -64.82 0.92 44.43
C PRO A 670 -64.11 1.92 43.52
N ASP A 671 -63.23 2.72 44.12
CA ASP A 671 -62.35 3.61 43.37
C ASP A 671 -61.42 2.82 42.46
N VAL A 672 -61.20 3.35 41.26
CA VAL A 672 -60.28 2.76 40.27
C VAL A 672 -59.08 3.67 40.09
N ILE A 673 -57.89 3.11 40.22
CA ILE A 673 -56.61 3.77 39.92
C ILE A 673 -56.09 3.22 38.60
N SER A 674 -55.80 4.11 37.64
CA SER A 674 -55.09 3.77 36.41
C SER A 674 -53.59 3.98 36.62
N TYR A 675 -52.79 2.94 36.46
CA TYR A 675 -51.32 3.03 36.47
C TYR A 675 -50.78 3.06 35.04
N ALA A 676 -49.74 3.86 34.82
CA ALA A 676 -48.94 3.87 33.61
C ALA A 676 -47.46 3.65 33.94
N ILE A 677 -46.85 2.59 33.40
CA ILE A 677 -45.45 2.24 33.61
C ILE A 677 -44.69 2.47 32.30
N GLY A 678 -43.81 3.45 32.26
CA GLY A 678 -42.88 3.69 31.16
C GLY A 678 -41.54 3.02 31.43
N VAL A 679 -41.02 2.25 30.47
CA VAL A 679 -39.72 1.58 30.55
C VAL A 679 -38.87 1.93 29.34
N TRP A 680 -37.63 2.35 29.57
CA TRP A 680 -36.69 2.69 28.50
C TRP A 680 -35.26 2.29 28.84
N ASN A 681 -34.45 2.06 27.82
CA ASN A 681 -33.02 1.83 27.95
C ASN A 681 -32.29 3.12 27.53
N SER A 682 -31.75 3.86 28.51
CA SER A 682 -31.03 5.11 28.29
C SER A 682 -29.54 4.94 28.00
N GLY A 683 -29.08 3.69 27.94
CA GLY A 683 -27.68 3.31 27.73
C GLY A 683 -27.26 3.30 26.26
N ASN A 684 -26.08 2.74 26.01
CA ASN A 684 -25.53 2.56 24.65
C ASN A 684 -25.61 1.11 24.13
N ALA A 685 -26.00 0.16 24.98
CA ALA A 685 -26.02 -1.27 24.69
C ALA A 685 -27.41 -1.89 24.96
N PRO A 686 -27.83 -2.92 24.20
CA PRO A 686 -29.10 -3.60 24.42
C PRO A 686 -29.12 -4.37 25.74
N VAL A 687 -30.32 -4.60 26.27
CA VAL A 687 -30.55 -5.51 27.41
C VAL A 687 -31.44 -6.66 26.96
N GLU A 688 -31.06 -7.89 27.25
CA GLU A 688 -31.87 -9.04 26.86
C GLU A 688 -33.02 -9.27 27.83
N ASN A 689 -34.15 -9.70 27.27
CA ASN A 689 -35.28 -10.25 28.00
C ASN A 689 -35.77 -9.40 29.19
N PRO A 690 -35.95 -8.08 29.05
CA PRO A 690 -36.42 -7.27 30.17
C PRO A 690 -37.81 -7.73 30.64
N VAL A 691 -37.94 -7.90 31.95
CA VAL A 691 -39.17 -8.23 32.66
C VAL A 691 -39.53 -7.07 33.56
N VAL A 692 -40.77 -6.58 33.41
CA VAL A 692 -41.34 -5.55 34.27
C VAL A 692 -42.27 -6.23 35.26
N THR A 693 -42.07 -6.02 36.54
CA THR A 693 -42.89 -6.61 37.60
C THR A 693 -43.44 -5.52 38.50
N ASP A 694 -44.75 -5.52 38.66
CA ASP A 694 -45.49 -4.63 39.56
C ASP A 694 -46.12 -5.45 40.68
N THR A 695 -45.76 -5.13 41.92
CA THR A 695 -46.28 -5.83 43.11
C THR A 695 -47.33 -4.96 43.78
N LEU A 696 -48.59 -5.34 43.64
CA LEU A 696 -49.72 -4.57 44.15
C LEU A 696 -49.78 -4.64 45.69
N PRO A 697 -49.86 -3.47 46.37
CA PRO A 697 -50.14 -3.39 47.80
C PRO A 697 -51.42 -4.13 48.22
N GLU A 698 -51.46 -4.52 49.49
CA GLU A 698 -52.67 -5.08 50.10
C GLU A 698 -53.83 -4.07 50.00
N GLY A 699 -55.02 -4.57 49.63
CA GLY A 699 -56.20 -3.74 49.38
C GLY A 699 -56.39 -3.32 47.93
N LEU A 700 -55.41 -3.57 47.03
CA LEU A 700 -55.57 -3.34 45.59
C LEU A 700 -55.85 -4.64 44.83
N THR A 701 -56.78 -4.58 43.87
CA THR A 701 -57.12 -5.72 43.00
C THR A 701 -57.02 -5.32 41.54
N PHE A 702 -56.20 -6.01 40.75
CA PHE A 702 -56.12 -5.81 39.31
C PHE A 702 -57.47 -6.06 38.61
N VAL A 703 -57.85 -5.17 37.68
CA VAL A 703 -59.07 -5.26 36.87
C VAL A 703 -58.76 -5.94 35.53
N PRO A 704 -59.14 -7.21 35.31
CA PRO A 704 -58.79 -7.91 34.08
C PRO A 704 -59.48 -7.33 32.84
N GLY A 705 -58.72 -7.11 31.77
CA GLY A 705 -59.18 -6.52 30.52
C GLY A 705 -59.08 -4.99 30.47
N SER A 706 -58.54 -4.36 31.51
CA SER A 706 -58.19 -2.93 31.53
C SER A 706 -56.86 -2.63 30.87
N GLU A 707 -56.01 -3.65 30.68
CA GLU A 707 -54.63 -3.47 30.28
C GLU A 707 -54.45 -2.93 28.85
N VAL A 708 -53.52 -1.99 28.70
CA VAL A 708 -52.99 -1.56 27.40
C VAL A 708 -51.53 -2.01 27.33
N VAL A 709 -51.31 -3.10 26.58
CA VAL A 709 -49.98 -3.69 26.38
C VAL A 709 -49.45 -3.34 24.99
N PRO A 710 -48.25 -2.75 24.87
CA PRO A 710 -47.62 -2.46 23.58
C PRO A 710 -47.38 -3.72 22.73
N ALA A 711 -47.31 -3.52 21.41
CA ALA A 711 -47.06 -4.63 20.48
C ALA A 711 -45.72 -5.34 20.78
N GLY A 712 -45.74 -6.67 20.79
CA GLY A 712 -44.56 -7.50 21.08
C GLY A 712 -44.33 -7.74 22.59
N TRP A 713 -45.22 -7.26 23.45
CA TRP A 713 -45.24 -7.55 24.89
C TRP A 713 -46.49 -8.31 25.29
N VAL A 714 -46.40 -9.04 26.38
CA VAL A 714 -47.49 -9.81 26.98
C VAL A 714 -47.59 -9.51 28.47
N LEU A 715 -48.82 -9.55 28.98
CA LEU A 715 -49.12 -9.44 30.41
C LEU A 715 -49.34 -10.86 31.00
N ASP A 716 -48.72 -11.13 32.14
CA ASP A 716 -49.05 -12.23 33.05
C ASP A 716 -49.54 -11.67 34.41
N ALA A 717 -50.82 -11.91 34.71
CA ALA A 717 -51.44 -11.59 36.00
C ALA A 717 -51.93 -12.88 36.70
N SER A 718 -51.27 -14.01 36.46
CA SER A 718 -51.63 -15.31 37.05
C SER A 718 -51.29 -15.41 38.54
N VAL A 719 -50.38 -14.56 39.02
CA VAL A 719 -50.01 -14.43 40.43
C VAL A 719 -50.90 -13.38 41.09
N PRO A 720 -51.72 -13.74 42.11
CA PRO A 720 -52.54 -12.76 42.81
C PRO A 720 -51.69 -11.66 43.45
N GLY A 721 -52.09 -10.40 43.25
CA GLY A 721 -51.37 -9.22 43.76
C GLY A 721 -50.11 -8.85 42.97
N GLN A 722 -49.92 -9.42 41.77
CA GLN A 722 -48.76 -9.10 40.92
C GLN A 722 -49.16 -9.04 39.44
N VAL A 723 -48.55 -8.11 38.72
CA VAL A 723 -48.71 -7.90 37.28
C VAL A 723 -47.31 -7.90 36.66
N THR A 724 -47.08 -8.78 35.68
CA THR A 724 -45.76 -8.93 35.04
C THR A 724 -45.87 -8.72 33.54
N PHE A 725 -45.04 -7.85 32.97
CA PHE A 725 -44.91 -7.65 31.53
C PHE A 725 -43.59 -8.20 31.03
N SER A 726 -43.63 -8.96 29.94
CA SER A 726 -42.45 -9.50 29.27
C SER A 726 -42.63 -9.49 27.75
N GLN A 727 -41.54 -9.60 27.00
CA GLN A 727 -41.60 -9.67 25.55
C GLN A 727 -42.24 -10.99 25.08
N GLU A 728 -43.11 -10.92 24.07
CA GLU A 728 -43.77 -12.09 23.45
C GLU A 728 -42.75 -13.03 22.82
N THR A 729 -41.67 -12.47 22.28
CA THR A 729 -40.49 -13.20 21.82
C THR A 729 -39.29 -12.65 22.59
N PRO A 730 -38.68 -13.46 23.48
CA PRO A 730 -37.46 -13.06 24.20
C PRO A 730 -36.39 -12.57 23.22
N GLY A 731 -35.72 -11.46 23.54
CA GLY A 731 -34.69 -10.86 22.71
C GLY A 731 -34.22 -9.48 23.19
N PRO A 732 -33.46 -8.76 22.36
CA PRO A 732 -32.82 -7.52 22.77
C PRO A 732 -33.84 -6.38 22.92
N PHE A 733 -33.64 -5.60 23.97
CA PHE A 733 -34.26 -4.31 24.20
C PHE A 733 -33.25 -3.19 23.97
N ASP A 734 -33.23 -2.72 22.72
CA ASP A 734 -32.32 -1.70 22.24
C ASP A 734 -32.49 -0.36 22.99
N PRO A 735 -31.44 0.48 23.01
CA PRO A 735 -31.53 1.85 23.51
C PRO A 735 -32.72 2.62 22.91
N ILE A 736 -33.58 3.12 23.79
CA ILE A 736 -34.78 3.88 23.43
C ILE A 736 -34.93 5.08 24.35
N ALA A 737 -35.30 6.23 23.78
CA ALA A 737 -35.49 7.44 24.55
C ALA A 737 -36.77 7.37 25.40
N TYR A 738 -36.76 8.06 26.55
CA TYR A 738 -37.94 8.26 27.39
C TYR A 738 -39.14 8.79 26.58
N PRO A 739 -40.37 8.28 26.80
CA PRO A 739 -40.76 7.31 27.85
C PRO A 739 -40.65 5.82 27.45
N GLY A 740 -40.06 5.51 26.30
CA GLY A 740 -39.89 4.13 25.83
C GLY A 740 -41.21 3.39 25.60
N VAL A 741 -41.35 2.21 26.22
CA VAL A 741 -42.52 1.33 26.14
C VAL A 741 -43.42 1.60 27.34
N ILE A 742 -44.71 1.84 27.11
CA ILE A 742 -45.66 2.21 28.17
C ILE A 742 -46.70 1.12 28.35
N PHE A 743 -46.85 0.62 29.57
CA PHE A 743 -47.89 -0.32 29.99
C PHE A 743 -48.92 0.41 30.83
N GLU A 744 -50.21 0.21 30.55
CA GLU A 744 -51.29 0.78 31.37
C GLU A 744 -52.16 -0.35 31.91
N PHE A 745 -52.67 -0.19 33.14
CA PHE A 745 -53.65 -1.10 33.74
C PHE A 745 -54.40 -0.44 34.89
N ASP A 746 -55.62 -0.92 35.15
CA ASP A 746 -56.47 -0.44 36.23
C ASP A 746 -56.45 -1.40 37.43
N VAL A 747 -56.55 -0.83 38.63
CA VAL A 747 -56.80 -1.56 39.88
C VAL A 747 -57.98 -0.96 40.64
N GLU A 748 -58.76 -1.80 41.30
CA GLU A 748 -59.81 -1.40 42.25
C GLU A 748 -59.22 -1.27 43.66
N VAL A 749 -59.61 -0.21 44.36
CA VAL A 749 -59.30 0.04 45.77
C VAL A 749 -60.37 -0.62 46.64
N GLY A 750 -59.97 -1.67 47.35
CA GLY A 750 -60.79 -2.33 48.35
C GLY A 750 -60.69 -1.67 49.73
N GLU A 751 -61.06 -2.42 50.76
CA GLU A 751 -60.93 -1.98 52.15
C GLU A 751 -59.46 -1.91 52.57
N LEU A 752 -59.00 -0.71 52.90
CA LEU A 752 -57.65 -0.44 53.37
C LEU A 752 -57.59 -0.47 54.90
N ALA A 753 -56.55 -1.10 55.45
CA ALA A 753 -56.40 -1.22 56.89
C ALA A 753 -56.00 0.13 57.52
N GLN A 754 -56.87 0.67 58.40
CA GLN A 754 -56.49 1.75 59.31
C GLN A 754 -55.78 1.15 60.54
N PRO A 755 -54.48 1.46 60.80
CA PRO A 755 -53.72 0.80 61.87
C PRO A 755 -54.24 1.09 63.29
N ASP A 756 -54.72 2.32 63.51
CA ASP A 756 -55.27 2.85 64.76
C ASP A 756 -56.18 4.04 64.40
N PRO A 757 -57.34 4.24 65.05
CA PRO A 757 -58.22 5.38 64.78
C PRO A 757 -57.52 6.75 64.85
N THR A 758 -56.47 6.88 65.69
CA THR A 758 -55.69 8.11 65.86
C THR A 758 -54.66 8.36 64.75
N VAL A 759 -54.48 7.40 63.84
CA VAL A 759 -53.51 7.46 62.74
C VAL A 759 -54.28 7.43 61.41
N PRO A 760 -53.98 8.31 60.44
CA PRO A 760 -54.58 8.24 59.12
C PRO A 760 -54.25 6.92 58.41
N ILE A 761 -55.08 6.54 57.44
CA ILE A 761 -54.73 5.45 56.52
C ILE A 761 -53.49 5.90 55.73
N PRO A 762 -52.41 5.09 55.68
CA PRO A 762 -51.24 5.42 54.88
C PRO A 762 -51.58 5.55 53.39
N ASP A 763 -50.88 6.45 52.70
CA ASP A 763 -50.96 6.54 51.24
C ASP A 763 -50.52 5.21 50.60
N LEU A 764 -51.17 4.81 49.51
CA LEU A 764 -50.86 3.58 48.79
C LEU A 764 -49.54 3.77 48.03
N VAL A 765 -48.50 3.05 48.40
CA VAL A 765 -47.22 3.04 47.69
C VAL A 765 -47.16 1.78 46.84
N ASN A 766 -47.31 1.92 45.53
CA ASN A 766 -47.18 0.81 44.58
C ASN A 766 -45.82 0.86 43.86
N THR A 767 -45.08 -0.25 43.89
CA THR A 767 -43.71 -0.35 43.36
C THR A 767 -43.71 -1.21 42.09
N ALA A 768 -43.13 -0.69 41.01
CA ALA A 768 -42.81 -1.45 39.82
C ALA A 768 -41.29 -1.48 39.60
N CYS A 769 -40.78 -2.63 39.19
CA CYS A 769 -39.37 -2.83 38.89
C CYS A 769 -39.22 -3.38 37.47
N VAL A 770 -38.12 -3.04 36.80
CA VAL A 770 -37.67 -3.69 35.57
C VAL A 770 -36.33 -4.35 35.84
N ALA A 771 -36.14 -5.57 35.35
CA ALA A 771 -34.85 -6.26 35.34
C ALA A 771 -34.66 -6.95 34.00
N GLY A 772 -33.42 -6.98 33.51
CA GLY A 772 -33.05 -7.74 32.33
C GLY A 772 -31.70 -8.44 32.48
N GLU A 773 -31.26 -9.07 31.41
CA GLU A 773 -30.06 -9.89 31.38
C GLU A 773 -29.02 -9.29 30.42
N ILE A 774 -27.74 -9.57 30.65
CA ILE A 774 -26.73 -9.34 29.62
C ILE A 774 -26.98 -10.28 28.45
N PRO A 775 -26.63 -9.88 27.22
CA PRO A 775 -26.58 -10.80 26.11
C PRO A 775 -25.78 -12.05 26.48
N PRO A 776 -26.27 -13.26 26.11
CA PRO A 776 -25.45 -14.44 26.24
C PRO A 776 -24.16 -14.20 25.48
N GLN A 777 -23.05 -14.71 26.01
CA GLN A 777 -21.79 -14.80 25.28
C GLN A 777 -22.05 -15.62 24.01
N GLU A 778 -22.38 -14.96 22.90
CA GLU A 778 -22.39 -15.62 21.60
C GLU A 778 -20.95 -16.06 21.36
N PRO A 779 -20.65 -17.37 21.29
CA PRO A 779 -19.36 -17.79 20.80
C PRO A 779 -19.30 -17.28 19.37
N LEU A 780 -18.50 -16.24 19.11
CA LEU A 780 -18.18 -15.83 17.75
C LEU A 780 -17.42 -17.00 17.13
N ASP A 781 -18.16 -17.88 16.47
CA ASP A 781 -17.75 -19.18 15.94
C ASP A 781 -16.95 -18.98 14.63
N VAL A 782 -16.01 -18.03 14.64
CA VAL A 782 -14.99 -17.87 13.60
C VAL A 782 -13.68 -18.42 14.19
N PRO A 783 -13.26 -19.62 13.81
CA PRO A 783 -11.95 -20.10 14.22
C PRO A 783 -10.88 -19.23 13.53
N LEU A 784 -9.96 -18.63 14.29
CA LEU A 784 -8.68 -18.23 13.69
C LEU A 784 -7.84 -19.46 13.27
N ARG A 785 -8.09 -20.67 13.85
CA ARG A 785 -7.96 -22.04 13.25
C ARG A 785 -8.34 -23.19 14.26
N ALA A 786 -9.53 -23.78 14.09
CA ALA A 786 -10.07 -25.11 14.51
C ALA A 786 -10.39 -25.54 16.00
N LEU A 787 -11.71 -25.78 16.25
CA LEU A 787 -12.48 -26.83 17.02
C LEU A 787 -12.29 -27.12 18.54
N ALA A 788 -13.34 -26.90 19.36
CA ALA A 788 -13.83 -27.76 20.48
C ALA A 788 -15.26 -27.38 20.99
N ILE A 789 -15.90 -28.26 21.78
CA ILE A 789 -17.37 -28.45 21.97
C ILE A 789 -17.95 -27.91 23.31
N ALA A 790 -19.16 -27.32 23.22
CA ALA A 790 -20.28 -27.05 24.15
C ALA A 790 -20.23 -27.41 25.65
N PHE A 791 -20.80 -26.54 26.51
CA PHE A 791 -21.73 -26.91 27.60
C PHE A 791 -22.69 -25.75 27.95
N ASP A 792 -23.88 -26.14 28.40
CA ASP A 792 -25.10 -25.39 28.71
C ASP A 792 -25.13 -25.20 30.24
N GLU A 793 -25.08 -23.98 30.75
CA GLU A 793 -25.30 -23.67 32.18
C GLU A 793 -26.28 -22.50 32.34
N GLU A 794 -27.26 -22.75 33.21
CA GLU A 794 -28.40 -21.92 33.62
C GLU A 794 -27.92 -20.88 34.66
N PRO A 795 -28.29 -19.58 34.56
CA PRO A 795 -27.83 -18.58 35.52
C PRO A 795 -28.62 -18.66 36.85
N PRO A 796 -27.98 -18.29 37.98
CA PRO A 796 -28.59 -18.38 39.30
C PRO A 796 -29.54 -17.20 39.56
N ALA A 797 -30.62 -17.49 40.27
CA ALA A 797 -31.54 -16.50 40.82
C ALA A 797 -31.01 -15.87 42.11
N ASP A 798 -31.43 -14.61 42.31
CA ASP A 798 -31.62 -13.86 43.55
C ASP A 798 -30.40 -13.24 44.27
N ASP A 799 -30.13 -11.96 43.95
CA ASP A 799 -29.54 -10.96 44.89
C ASP A 799 -30.24 -9.59 44.69
N PRO A 800 -30.80 -8.94 45.74
CA PRO A 800 -31.67 -7.78 45.60
C PRO A 800 -30.96 -6.43 45.83
N ASP A 801 -29.80 -6.21 45.20
CA ASP A 801 -29.21 -4.87 45.08
C ASP A 801 -29.62 -4.29 43.70
N ILE A 802 -30.85 -3.75 43.64
CA ILE A 802 -31.61 -3.43 42.41
C ILE A 802 -31.23 -2.05 41.81
N ASP A 803 -30.03 -1.53 42.08
CA ASP A 803 -29.53 -0.26 41.50
C ASP A 803 -28.36 -0.53 40.51
N GLY A 804 -28.59 -1.39 39.52
CA GLY A 804 -27.62 -1.74 38.49
C GLY A 804 -28.01 -1.22 37.09
N PRO A 805 -27.10 -1.19 36.10
CA PRO A 805 -27.43 -0.80 34.72
C PRO A 805 -28.55 -1.65 34.08
N LEU A 806 -28.78 -2.87 34.61
CA LEU A 806 -29.75 -3.86 34.13
C LEU A 806 -31.02 -3.95 34.97
N ALA A 807 -31.16 -3.17 36.05
CA ALA A 807 -32.36 -3.20 36.87
C ALA A 807 -32.64 -1.84 37.50
N ASP A 808 -33.92 -1.47 37.58
CA ASP A 808 -34.37 -0.21 38.16
C ASP A 808 -35.78 -0.37 38.75
N CYS A 809 -36.13 0.41 39.76
CA CYS A 809 -37.46 0.41 40.38
C CYS A 809 -37.99 1.83 40.55
N ASP A 810 -39.30 2.02 40.36
CA ASP A 810 -39.98 3.28 40.66
C ASP A 810 -41.28 3.03 41.45
N GLU A 811 -41.63 4.00 42.29
CA GLU A 811 -42.78 3.93 43.19
C GLU A 811 -43.78 5.05 42.90
N ALA A 812 -45.05 4.68 42.81
CA ALA A 812 -46.16 5.61 42.74
C ALA A 812 -46.87 5.65 44.10
N SER A 813 -46.96 6.84 44.70
CA SER A 813 -47.71 7.07 45.93
C SER A 813 -49.05 7.74 45.63
N THR A 814 -50.13 7.00 45.84
CA THR A 814 -51.51 7.48 45.69
C THR A 814 -52.08 7.89 47.05
N PRO A 815 -52.41 9.17 47.26
CA PRO A 815 -52.99 9.64 48.50
C PRO A 815 -54.31 8.96 48.83
N VAL A 816 -54.50 8.57 50.08
CA VAL A 816 -55.76 7.95 50.54
C VAL A 816 -56.52 8.92 51.42
N LYS A 817 -57.81 9.14 51.12
CA LYS A 817 -58.71 9.93 51.99
C LYS A 817 -58.85 9.20 53.32
N SER A 818 -58.62 9.90 54.42
CA SER A 818 -58.79 9.29 55.75
C SER A 818 -59.05 10.32 56.84
N VAL A 819 -59.52 9.83 58.00
CA VAL A 819 -59.78 10.64 59.18
C VAL A 819 -59.06 10.01 60.37
N ALA A 820 -58.26 10.82 61.07
CA ALA A 820 -57.76 10.47 62.38
C ALA A 820 -58.71 10.99 63.46
N LEU A 821 -59.09 10.11 64.38
CA LEU A 821 -59.94 10.37 65.54
C LEU A 821 -59.22 9.97 66.83
N ASP A 822 -58.97 10.96 67.68
CA ASP A 822 -58.66 10.74 69.10
C ASP A 822 -59.90 11.09 69.93
N GLY A 823 -60.58 10.06 70.43
CA GLY A 823 -61.83 10.19 71.17
C GLY A 823 -61.78 9.47 72.51
N ALA A 824 -62.28 10.12 73.56
CA ALA A 824 -62.28 9.55 74.91
C ALA A 824 -63.47 10.02 75.75
N ALA A 825 -64.03 9.11 76.54
CA ALA A 825 -64.95 9.44 77.62
C ALA A 825 -64.23 10.16 78.76
N GLN A 826 -64.75 11.30 79.18
CA GLN A 826 -64.26 12.05 80.34
C GLN A 826 -65.40 12.41 81.28
N CYS A 827 -65.15 12.29 82.58
CA CYS A 827 -66.02 12.85 83.60
C CYS A 827 -65.54 14.27 83.93
N VAL A 828 -66.41 15.27 83.73
CA VAL A 828 -66.14 16.67 84.10
C VAL A 828 -67.30 17.17 84.94
N ASN A 829 -67.02 17.66 86.17
CA ASN A 829 -68.03 18.18 87.10
C ASN A 829 -69.23 17.22 87.28
N ASP A 830 -68.93 15.96 87.62
CA ASP A 830 -69.92 14.88 87.79
C ASP A 830 -70.79 14.59 86.54
N THR A 831 -70.40 15.07 85.36
CA THR A 831 -71.12 14.90 84.09
C THR A 831 -70.30 14.06 83.11
N PRO A 832 -70.89 13.07 82.41
CA PRO A 832 -70.20 12.34 81.35
C PRO A 832 -70.12 13.18 80.06
N TRP A 833 -68.90 13.35 79.56
CA TRP A 833 -68.59 14.00 78.29
C TRP A 833 -67.80 13.04 77.40
N PHE A 834 -67.93 13.20 76.09
CA PHE A 834 -67.03 12.64 75.10
C PHE A 834 -66.19 13.76 74.51
N THR A 835 -64.87 13.68 74.70
CA THR A 835 -63.92 14.59 74.09
C THR A 835 -63.45 13.99 72.78
N TYR A 836 -63.42 14.78 71.72
CA TYR A 836 -62.96 14.35 70.39
C TYR A 836 -61.93 15.31 69.83
N ALA A 837 -61.00 14.78 69.05
CA ALA A 837 -60.11 15.52 68.16
C ALA A 837 -60.10 14.81 66.80
N VAL A 838 -60.60 15.49 65.77
CA VAL A 838 -60.78 14.97 64.42
C VAL A 838 -59.84 15.68 63.47
N THR A 839 -59.06 14.94 62.69
CA THR A 839 -58.15 15.50 61.69
C THR A 839 -58.37 14.79 60.35
N PRO A 840 -58.86 15.49 59.31
CA PRO A 840 -59.04 14.92 57.98
C PRO A 840 -57.73 14.99 57.17
N TYR A 841 -57.45 13.96 56.38
CA TYR A 841 -56.27 13.85 55.52
C TYR A 841 -56.69 13.58 54.07
N ASN A 842 -56.02 14.23 53.12
CA ASN A 842 -56.23 14.06 51.68
C ASN A 842 -57.69 14.30 51.21
N MET A 843 -58.47 15.12 51.91
CA MET A 843 -59.85 15.45 51.53
C MET A 843 -59.95 16.80 50.80
N GLU A 844 -60.94 16.96 49.93
CA GLU A 844 -61.18 18.23 49.24
C GLU A 844 -62.20 19.12 49.96
N ALA A 845 -62.06 20.44 49.80
CA ALA A 845 -63.02 21.41 50.32
C ALA A 845 -64.19 21.65 49.32
N PRO A 846 -65.45 21.81 49.78
CA PRO A 846 -65.87 21.87 51.19
C PRO A 846 -65.93 20.49 51.84
N LEU A 847 -65.39 20.39 53.06
CA LEU A 847 -65.42 19.16 53.84
C LEU A 847 -66.87 18.75 54.15
N PRO A 848 -67.18 17.43 54.15
CA PRO A 848 -68.52 16.93 54.44
C PRO A 848 -68.90 17.13 55.91
N ALA A 849 -70.17 16.89 56.23
CA ALA A 849 -70.66 17.01 57.60
C ALA A 849 -69.98 15.98 58.52
N VAL A 850 -69.56 16.42 59.72
CA VAL A 850 -68.98 15.54 60.75
C VAL A 850 -70.08 15.14 61.72
N ALA A 851 -70.52 13.89 61.65
CA ALA A 851 -71.52 13.31 62.54
C ALA A 851 -70.86 12.43 63.61
N LEU A 852 -71.17 12.69 64.88
CA LEU A 852 -70.90 11.82 66.03
C LEU A 852 -72.12 10.91 66.21
N ILE A 853 -71.96 9.63 65.88
CA ILE A 853 -73.04 8.66 65.92
C ILE A 853 -72.82 7.71 67.08
N TRP A 854 -73.83 7.57 67.92
CA TRP A 854 -73.78 6.77 69.13
C TRP A 854 -74.47 5.44 68.90
N TRP A 855 -73.72 4.35 69.07
CA TRP A 855 -74.20 2.98 68.87
C TRP A 855 -74.02 2.15 70.12
N THR A 856 -74.90 1.15 70.31
CA THR A 856 -74.54 -0.02 71.12
C THR A 856 -73.63 -0.92 70.28
N LEU A 857 -72.81 -1.75 70.94
CA LEU A 857 -71.87 -2.63 70.24
C LEU A 857 -72.57 -3.54 69.21
N ASP A 858 -73.67 -4.20 69.59
CA ASP A 858 -74.45 -5.07 68.71
C ASP A 858 -75.04 -4.31 67.49
N ALA A 859 -75.46 -3.06 67.67
CA ALA A 859 -76.00 -2.25 66.57
C ALA A 859 -74.88 -1.83 65.60
N TYR A 860 -73.73 -1.45 66.14
CA TYR A 860 -72.57 -1.05 65.35
C TYR A 860 -72.04 -2.18 64.44
N GLU A 861 -72.01 -3.42 64.95
CA GLU A 861 -71.59 -4.61 64.17
C GLU A 861 -72.50 -4.91 62.98
N ASN A 862 -73.76 -4.46 63.00
CA ASN A 862 -74.75 -4.73 61.96
C ASN A 862 -75.10 -3.50 61.11
N ARG A 863 -74.42 -2.38 61.33
CA ARG A 863 -74.71 -1.10 60.66
C ARG A 863 -74.37 -1.14 59.18
N ASP A 864 -75.01 -0.28 58.41
CA ASP A 864 -74.65 0.04 57.03
C ASP A 864 -73.66 1.23 57.01
N PRO A 865 -72.37 0.99 56.71
CA PRO A 865 -71.36 2.04 56.67
C PRO A 865 -71.54 2.99 55.47
N SER A 866 -72.30 2.62 54.43
CA SER A 866 -72.49 3.44 53.23
C SER A 866 -73.46 4.61 53.40
N ILE A 867 -74.19 4.66 54.53
CA ILE A 867 -75.13 5.76 54.81
C ILE A 867 -74.38 7.07 55.08
N ASP A 868 -74.69 8.10 54.30
CA ASP A 868 -74.14 9.46 54.39
C ASP A 868 -74.33 10.07 55.79
N ALA A 869 -73.26 10.68 56.32
CA ALA A 869 -73.24 11.30 57.65
C ALA A 869 -74.34 12.37 57.86
N ALA A 870 -74.77 13.04 56.79
CA ALA A 870 -75.80 14.07 56.83
C ALA A 870 -77.23 13.51 56.86
N ASP A 871 -77.45 12.22 56.61
CA ASP A 871 -78.79 11.60 56.67
C ASP A 871 -79.08 11.01 58.06
N GLU A 872 -79.33 11.89 59.02
CA GLU A 872 -79.71 11.54 60.40
C GLU A 872 -80.87 10.53 60.45
N ALA A 873 -81.84 10.65 59.55
CA ALA A 873 -83.01 9.77 59.55
C ALA A 873 -82.67 8.35 59.12
N ALA A 874 -81.77 8.19 58.15
CA ALA A 874 -81.28 6.88 57.73
C ALA A 874 -80.39 6.24 58.80
N LEU A 875 -79.48 7.01 59.43
CA LEU A 875 -78.61 6.52 60.51
C LEU A 875 -79.40 6.03 61.73
N LEU A 876 -80.45 6.78 62.14
CA LEU A 876 -81.33 6.35 63.22
C LEU A 876 -82.17 5.11 62.83
N ALA A 877 -82.56 4.99 61.56
CA ALA A 877 -83.29 3.82 61.05
C ALA A 877 -82.41 2.56 60.99
N ASP A 878 -81.10 2.74 60.82
CA ASP A 878 -80.07 1.69 60.83
C ASP A 878 -79.69 1.21 62.25
N GLY A 879 -80.22 1.87 63.29
CA GLY A 879 -80.07 1.44 64.68
C GLY A 879 -79.19 2.34 65.54
N ALA A 880 -78.77 3.51 65.04
CA ALA A 880 -78.08 4.49 65.87
C ALA A 880 -78.97 4.95 67.03
N SER A 881 -78.38 5.06 68.22
CA SER A 881 -79.07 5.54 69.42
C SER A 881 -79.27 7.06 69.41
N GLN A 882 -78.27 7.80 68.90
CA GLN A 882 -78.31 9.25 68.73
C GLN A 882 -77.29 9.67 67.66
N VAL A 883 -77.55 10.80 67.00
CA VAL A 883 -76.60 11.45 66.07
C VAL A 883 -76.43 12.91 66.53
N ASP A 884 -75.20 13.35 66.70
CA ASP A 884 -74.85 14.74 67.02
C ASP A 884 -73.93 15.31 65.93
N TYR A 885 -74.16 16.55 65.49
CA TYR A 885 -73.33 17.18 64.45
C TYR A 885 -72.30 18.13 65.05
N VAL A 886 -71.05 18.00 64.61
CA VAL A 886 -69.97 18.92 64.98
C VAL A 886 -70.06 20.18 64.12
N VAL A 887 -69.97 21.35 64.75
CA VAL A 887 -69.99 22.64 64.04
C VAL A 887 -68.62 22.90 63.40
N ILE A 888 -68.57 22.87 62.08
CA ILE A 888 -67.33 23.03 61.30
C ILE A 888 -66.97 24.52 61.14
N PRO A 889 -65.75 24.95 61.53
CA PRO A 889 -65.24 26.29 61.23
C PRO A 889 -65.05 26.52 59.72
N PRO A 890 -65.31 27.73 59.18
CA PRO A 890 -65.16 28.01 57.74
C PRO A 890 -63.71 27.88 57.20
N ASP A 891 -62.73 27.88 58.09
CA ASP A 891 -61.29 27.79 57.81
C ASP A 891 -60.69 26.41 58.11
N TRP A 892 -61.52 25.41 58.45
CA TRP A 892 -61.05 24.04 58.66
C TRP A 892 -60.59 23.41 57.34
N ALA A 893 -59.31 23.06 57.26
CA ALA A 893 -58.70 22.46 56.08
C ALA A 893 -58.09 21.09 56.40
N PRO A 894 -57.78 20.27 55.38
CA PRO A 894 -57.04 19.02 55.57
C PRO A 894 -55.75 19.23 56.37
N GLY A 895 -55.52 18.36 57.36
CA GLY A 895 -54.41 18.44 58.31
C GLY A 895 -54.66 19.31 59.56
N ASP A 896 -55.73 20.11 59.59
CA ASP A 896 -56.12 20.86 60.79
C ASP A 896 -56.93 19.97 61.75
N THR A 897 -56.56 19.95 63.03
CA THR A 897 -57.29 19.21 64.06
C THR A 897 -58.46 20.03 64.62
N LEU A 898 -59.68 19.50 64.51
CA LEU A 898 -60.88 20.03 65.16
C LEU A 898 -61.13 19.29 66.47
N ALA A 899 -60.91 19.97 67.59
CA ALA A 899 -61.14 19.43 68.93
C ALA A 899 -62.38 20.02 69.60
N GLY A 900 -63.15 19.18 70.29
CA GLY A 900 -64.37 19.59 70.98
C GLY A 900 -64.82 18.61 72.07
N GLN A 901 -65.97 18.92 72.67
CA GLN A 901 -66.61 18.07 73.68
C GLN A 901 -68.10 17.97 73.36
N GLN A 902 -68.64 16.75 73.46
CA GLN A 902 -70.06 16.45 73.28
C GLN A 902 -70.59 15.81 74.57
N LEU A 903 -71.79 16.20 75.00
CA LEU A 903 -72.45 15.55 76.14
C LEU A 903 -72.78 14.10 75.78
N TRP A 904 -72.60 13.18 76.73
CA TRP A 904 -73.05 11.80 76.54
C TRP A 904 -74.58 11.76 76.32
N PRO A 905 -75.11 10.94 75.41
CA PRO A 905 -76.55 10.82 75.17
C PRO A 905 -77.35 10.59 76.45
N GLY A 906 -78.27 11.49 76.78
CA GLY A 906 -79.07 11.47 78.01
C GLY A 906 -78.47 12.23 79.20
N ALA A 907 -77.29 12.85 79.07
CA ALA A 907 -76.77 13.79 80.06
C ALA A 907 -77.27 15.21 79.79
N GLU A 908 -77.71 15.92 80.83
CA GLU A 908 -78.10 17.33 80.74
C GLU A 908 -77.37 18.16 81.79
N VAL A 909 -77.06 19.42 81.45
CA VAL A 909 -76.47 20.40 82.37
C VAL A 909 -77.31 21.68 82.40
N ASP A 910 -77.28 22.39 83.53
CA ASP A 910 -77.87 23.73 83.63
C ASP A 910 -77.01 24.81 82.93
N ALA A 911 -77.48 26.06 82.96
CA ALA A 911 -76.79 27.19 82.32
C ALA A 911 -75.42 27.50 82.96
N GLU A 912 -75.15 26.98 84.16
CA GLU A 912 -73.92 27.11 84.90
C GLU A 912 -72.98 25.89 84.73
N GLY A 913 -73.39 24.87 83.97
CA GLY A 913 -72.62 23.66 83.68
C GLY A 913 -72.67 22.60 84.80
N ASN A 914 -73.67 22.65 85.68
CA ASN A 914 -73.91 21.61 86.68
C ASN A 914 -74.84 20.53 86.09
N PRO A 915 -74.59 19.24 86.37
CA PRO A 915 -75.43 18.17 85.85
C PRO A 915 -76.83 18.21 86.48
N ILE A 916 -77.84 18.06 85.61
CA ILE A 916 -79.26 17.97 85.98
C ILE A 916 -79.90 16.67 85.50
N ASP A 917 -79.27 15.92 84.59
CA ASP A 917 -79.69 14.58 84.17
C ASP A 917 -78.49 13.71 83.77
N TRP A 918 -78.67 12.39 83.84
CA TRP A 918 -77.64 11.39 83.51
C TRP A 918 -78.22 10.23 82.70
N PRO A 919 -77.45 9.66 81.76
CA PRO A 919 -77.91 8.53 80.93
C PRO A 919 -78.36 7.35 81.80
N GLY A 920 -79.53 6.78 81.50
CA GLY A 920 -80.10 5.63 82.22
C GLY A 920 -80.58 5.91 83.65
N TRP A 921 -80.62 7.17 84.11
CA TRP A 921 -81.14 7.54 85.43
C TRP A 921 -82.52 8.19 85.32
N THR A 922 -83.44 7.80 86.20
CA THR A 922 -84.79 8.38 86.29
C THR A 922 -84.96 9.09 87.63
N LEU A 923 -85.29 10.38 87.61
CA LEU A 923 -85.64 11.13 88.82
C LEU A 923 -87.07 10.80 89.26
N LEU A 924 -87.20 10.16 90.41
CA LEU A 924 -88.50 9.89 91.01
C LEU A 924 -89.12 11.18 91.59
N PRO A 925 -90.46 11.26 91.69
CA PRO A 925 -91.16 12.44 92.22
C PRO A 925 -90.77 12.84 93.65
N ASP A 926 -90.11 11.96 94.41
CA ASP A 926 -89.63 12.21 95.77
C ASP A 926 -88.22 12.83 95.82
N GLY A 927 -87.62 13.12 94.65
CA GLY A 927 -86.29 13.71 94.53
C GLY A 927 -85.15 12.68 94.59
N THR A 928 -85.45 11.38 94.58
CA THR A 928 -84.42 10.32 94.50
C THR A 928 -84.17 9.88 93.06
N TRP A 929 -82.90 9.69 92.73
CA TRP A 929 -82.49 9.13 91.45
C TRP A 929 -82.39 7.61 91.55
N VAL A 930 -82.97 6.91 90.59
CA VAL A 930 -82.82 5.45 90.45
C VAL A 930 -82.26 5.13 89.08
N LEU A 931 -81.36 4.16 89.05
CA LEU A 931 -80.86 3.62 87.79
C LEU A 931 -81.96 2.72 87.20
N ASP A 932 -82.38 3.05 85.98
CA ASP A 932 -83.57 2.48 85.33
C ASP A 932 -83.17 1.85 83.99
N PRO A 933 -83.15 0.51 83.88
CA PRO A 933 -82.83 -0.18 82.64
C PRO A 933 -83.76 0.15 81.46
N ASP A 934 -84.97 0.65 81.72
CA ASP A 934 -85.92 1.05 80.69
C ASP A 934 -85.77 2.55 80.30
N ALA A 935 -84.86 3.30 80.95
CA ALA A 935 -84.63 4.71 80.65
C ALA A 935 -83.80 4.90 79.36
N PRO A 936 -84.02 6.01 78.63
CA PRO A 936 -83.25 6.31 77.42
C PRO A 936 -81.74 6.23 77.64
N PHE A 937 -81.02 5.68 76.65
CA PHE A 937 -79.56 5.59 76.61
C PHE A 937 -78.93 4.77 77.75
N TYR A 938 -79.71 3.98 78.50
CA TYR A 938 -79.19 3.07 79.53
C TYR A 938 -78.15 2.10 78.96
N ASP A 939 -78.39 1.56 77.77
CA ASP A 939 -77.53 0.56 77.13
C ASP A 939 -76.19 1.12 76.64
N LEU A 940 -76.07 2.44 76.46
CA LEU A 940 -74.80 3.11 76.12
C LEU A 940 -73.86 3.24 77.33
N ARG A 941 -74.25 2.80 78.53
CA ARG A 941 -73.44 2.94 79.75
C ARG A 941 -72.40 1.84 79.94
N ASP A 942 -72.59 0.68 79.31
CA ASP A 942 -71.65 -0.42 79.40
C ASP A 942 -70.50 -0.21 78.39
N GLU A 943 -70.78 -0.37 77.10
CA GLU A 943 -69.89 0.03 76.01
C GLU A 943 -70.70 0.77 74.94
N ALA A 944 -70.21 1.94 74.53
CA ALA A 944 -70.76 2.71 73.43
C ALA A 944 -69.72 2.81 72.32
N VAL A 945 -70.14 2.63 71.07
CA VAL A 945 -69.30 2.94 69.92
C VAL A 945 -69.66 4.34 69.46
N VAL A 946 -68.68 5.25 69.44
CA VAL A 946 -68.84 6.59 68.87
C VAL A 946 -68.17 6.58 67.52
N GLU A 947 -68.98 6.52 66.47
CA GLU A 947 -68.51 6.60 65.09
C GLU A 947 -68.51 8.06 64.64
N ILE A 948 -67.40 8.51 64.08
CA ILE A 948 -67.31 9.79 63.39
C ILE A 948 -67.31 9.55 61.88
N ARG A 949 -68.40 9.94 61.22
CA ARG A 949 -68.50 9.82 59.75
C ARG A 949 -68.16 11.15 59.08
N VAL A 950 -67.13 11.14 58.22
CA VAL A 950 -66.67 12.29 57.38
C VAL A 950 -66.29 11.83 55.95
N ASN A 951 -66.67 10.62 55.54
CA ASN A 951 -66.34 9.95 54.27
C ASN A 951 -64.83 9.98 53.86
N PRO A 952 -64.03 8.94 54.19
CA PRO A 952 -64.43 7.72 54.89
C PRO A 952 -64.68 7.97 56.40
N SER A 953 -65.47 7.09 57.02
CA SER A 953 -65.78 7.12 58.45
C SER A 953 -64.72 6.42 59.30
N THR A 954 -64.50 6.90 60.53
CA THR A 954 -63.65 6.23 61.53
C THR A 954 -64.39 6.18 62.87
N ASP A 955 -64.12 5.18 63.71
CA ASP A 955 -64.84 4.98 64.97
C ASP A 955 -63.91 4.77 66.17
N VAL A 956 -64.47 5.03 67.36
CA VAL A 956 -63.80 4.71 68.62
C VAL A 956 -64.79 4.04 69.58
N ILE A 957 -64.39 2.90 70.12
CA ILE A 957 -65.12 2.23 71.20
C ILE A 957 -64.74 2.90 72.52
N THR A 958 -65.73 3.38 73.25
CA THR A 958 -65.53 4.01 74.56
C THR A 958 -66.55 3.52 75.58
N ALA A 959 -66.11 3.36 76.82
CA ALA A 959 -66.98 3.04 77.93
C ALA A 959 -67.42 4.31 78.67
N TYR A 960 -68.56 4.25 79.35
CA TYR A 960 -69.02 5.32 80.22
C TYR A 960 -67.96 5.65 81.30
N PRO A 961 -67.70 6.93 81.61
CA PRO A 961 -66.63 7.29 82.54
C PRO A 961 -66.80 6.60 83.91
N PRO A 962 -65.81 5.82 84.40
CA PRO A 962 -65.92 5.21 85.72
C PRO A 962 -65.83 6.29 86.82
N PRO A 963 -66.47 6.08 87.99
CA PRO A 963 -66.44 7.04 89.08
C PRO A 963 -65.02 7.21 89.63
N THR A 964 -64.58 8.46 89.77
CA THR A 964 -63.32 8.84 90.39
C THR A 964 -63.59 9.66 91.67
N PRO A 965 -62.63 9.77 92.61
CA PRO A 965 -62.81 10.59 93.82
C PRO A 965 -63.12 12.08 93.56
N ASN A 966 -62.82 12.56 92.35
CA ASN A 966 -62.97 13.97 91.97
C ASN A 966 -64.11 14.20 90.95
N CYS A 967 -64.71 13.12 90.43
CA CYS A 967 -65.79 13.20 89.47
C CYS A 967 -66.54 11.86 89.42
N ASN A 968 -67.83 11.88 89.70
CA ASN A 968 -68.75 10.77 89.58
C ASN A 968 -69.79 11.10 88.52
N ALA A 969 -69.74 10.46 87.35
CA ALA A 969 -70.74 10.62 86.29
C ALA A 969 -72.07 9.95 86.67
N ALA A 970 -72.62 10.27 87.84
CA ALA A 970 -73.88 9.78 88.37
C ALA A 970 -74.43 10.79 89.38
N PRO A 971 -75.75 10.77 89.65
CA PRO A 971 -76.36 11.66 90.61
C PRO A 971 -75.71 11.55 92.02
N PRO A 972 -75.63 12.64 92.79
CA PRO A 972 -75.06 12.60 94.14
C PRO A 972 -75.84 11.64 95.06
N GLU A 973 -75.17 10.62 95.60
CA GLU A 973 -75.78 9.72 96.58
C GLU A 973 -76.08 10.48 97.90
N ASN A 974 -77.35 10.49 98.31
CA ASN A 974 -77.76 11.08 99.59
C ASN A 974 -77.05 10.37 100.79
N PRO A 975 -76.36 11.10 101.69
CA PRO A 975 -75.71 10.48 102.85
C PRO A 975 -76.74 9.96 103.86
N GLY A 976 -76.73 8.64 104.09
CA GLY A 976 -77.64 7.97 105.03
C GLY A 976 -77.40 8.33 106.52
N PRO A 977 -78.37 8.09 107.42
CA PRO A 977 -78.16 8.25 108.87
C PRO A 977 -77.62 6.95 109.51
N GLY A 978 -76.51 7.04 110.24
CA GLY A 978 -75.90 5.94 111.02
C GLY A 978 -76.56 5.66 112.39
N PRO A 979 -75.90 4.92 113.31
CA PRO A 979 -75.89 3.45 113.35
C PRO A 979 -76.45 2.84 114.66
N GLY A 980 -76.76 1.53 114.62
CA GLY A 980 -76.73 0.61 115.77
C GLY A 980 -77.86 -0.43 115.82
N PRO A 981 -77.78 -1.50 116.65
CA PRO A 981 -76.62 -2.26 117.14
C PRO A 981 -76.65 -3.75 116.68
N ASN A 982 -75.48 -4.40 116.61
CA ASN A 982 -75.35 -5.86 116.46
C ASN A 982 -75.63 -6.55 117.83
N PRO A 983 -76.23 -7.76 117.95
CA PRO A 983 -75.63 -9.04 117.50
C PRO A 983 -76.73 -10.08 117.05
N ALA A 984 -76.54 -11.36 116.69
CA ALA A 984 -75.48 -12.35 116.84
C ALA A 984 -75.68 -13.49 115.81
N GLY A 985 -74.58 -14.07 115.33
CA GLY A 985 -74.44 -15.52 115.14
C GLY A 985 -74.97 -16.15 113.85
N GLY A 986 -74.08 -16.84 113.14
CA GLY A 986 -74.48 -17.95 112.25
C GLY A 986 -73.63 -18.11 111.01
N SER A 987 -72.69 -19.05 111.07
CA SER A 987 -71.83 -19.54 110.00
C SER A 987 -72.57 -19.92 108.71
N GLY A 988 -71.92 -19.76 107.55
CA GLY A 988 -72.42 -20.38 106.31
C GLY A 988 -71.59 -20.08 105.06
N SER A 989 -70.38 -20.61 105.01
CA SER A 989 -69.54 -20.75 103.81
C SER A 989 -70.30 -21.17 102.55
N ARG A 990 -70.06 -20.50 101.40
CA ARG A 990 -69.73 -21.15 100.11
C ARG A 990 -68.79 -20.29 99.27
N ILE A 991 -67.70 -20.94 98.90
CA ILE A 991 -66.67 -20.59 97.92
C ILE A 991 -67.07 -21.20 96.57
N ALA A 992 -66.80 -20.48 95.48
CA ALA A 992 -66.15 -20.90 94.23
C ALA A 992 -66.35 -19.73 93.23
N GLY A 993 -65.33 -19.07 92.67
CA GLY A 993 -64.13 -19.62 92.00
C GLY A 993 -64.53 -19.98 90.57
N THR A 994 -63.91 -19.57 89.47
CA THR A 994 -62.53 -19.15 89.10
C THR A 994 -62.66 -18.59 87.65
N GLY A 995 -61.80 -17.75 87.06
CA GLY A 995 -60.34 -17.76 86.90
C GLY A 995 -59.97 -16.68 85.86
N PHE A 996 -58.88 -15.92 86.05
CA PHE A 996 -57.54 -16.06 85.41
C PHE A 996 -57.54 -15.71 83.90
N ALA A 997 -56.63 -14.91 83.32
CA ALA A 997 -55.25 -14.48 83.65
C ALA A 997 -55.01 -13.07 83.01
N GLY A 998 -54.27 -12.09 83.54
CA GLY A 998 -52.86 -12.05 83.97
C GLY A 998 -51.96 -11.62 82.79
N GLY A 999 -51.15 -10.56 82.76
CA GLY A 999 -50.78 -9.49 83.69
C GLY A 999 -49.42 -8.86 83.29
N TRP A 1000 -49.14 -7.63 83.76
CA TRP A 1000 -47.83 -7.13 84.26
C TRP A 1000 -46.75 -6.81 83.18
N LEU A 1001 -45.94 -5.74 83.14
CA LEU A 1001 -45.39 -4.75 84.09
C LEU A 1001 -44.78 -3.58 83.27
N VAL A 1002 -44.79 -2.35 83.80
CA VAL A 1002 -43.72 -1.32 83.60
C VAL A 1002 -42.72 -1.51 84.76
N PRO A 1003 -41.42 -1.12 84.69
CA PRO A 1003 -41.06 0.26 85.09
C PRO A 1003 -39.67 0.83 84.65
N PHE A 1004 -39.48 2.13 84.96
CA PHE A 1004 -38.23 2.93 85.17
C PHE A 1004 -37.35 3.31 83.95
N ALA A 1005 -36.64 4.44 83.88
CA ALA A 1005 -36.51 5.68 84.66
C ALA A 1005 -35.63 6.68 83.87
N VAL A 1006 -35.76 7.97 84.19
CA VAL A 1006 -34.92 9.12 83.76
C VAL A 1006 -33.52 9.06 84.38
N ILE A 1007 -32.45 9.52 83.67
CA ILE A 1007 -31.41 10.51 84.13
C ILE A 1007 -30.13 10.61 83.23
N LEU A 1008 -29.80 11.87 82.84
CA LEU A 1008 -28.50 12.58 82.61
C LEU A 1008 -27.62 12.49 81.32
N LEU A 1009 -27.59 13.64 80.60
CA LEU A 1009 -26.49 14.57 80.23
C LEU A 1009 -25.08 14.11 79.71
N MET A 1010 -24.73 14.78 78.59
CA MET A 1010 -23.42 15.30 78.10
C MET A 1010 -22.39 14.41 77.38
N GLY A 1011 -22.06 14.80 76.13
CA GLY A 1011 -20.66 15.04 75.71
C GLY A 1011 -20.22 14.62 74.29
N GLY A 1012 -19.89 15.61 73.45
CA GLY A 1012 -18.95 15.51 72.29
C GLY A 1012 -19.61 15.38 70.91
N ALA A 1013 -19.73 16.36 70.00
CA ALA A 1013 -18.83 17.37 69.39
C ALA A 1013 -17.93 16.85 68.25
N LEU A 1014 -18.03 17.55 67.09
CA LEU A 1014 -17.15 17.64 65.90
C LEU A 1014 -17.31 16.52 64.85
N VAL A 1015 -17.52 16.74 63.53
CA VAL A 1015 -17.03 17.74 62.53
C VAL A 1015 -18.09 17.77 61.39
N ALA A 1016 -18.78 18.86 61.03
CA ALA A 1016 -18.42 20.06 60.25
C ALA A 1016 -18.11 19.88 58.75
N GLY A 1017 -18.99 20.45 57.91
CA GLY A 1017 -18.71 20.96 56.56
C GLY A 1017 -19.40 20.16 55.44
N ARG A 1018 -20.07 20.75 54.45
CA ARG A 1018 -20.23 22.16 54.08
C ARG A 1018 -21.37 22.24 53.06
N SER A 1019 -22.35 23.07 53.36
CA SER A 1019 -23.34 23.59 52.41
C SER A 1019 -22.66 24.36 51.27
N TRP A 1020 -23.12 24.20 50.03
CA TRP A 1020 -23.26 25.36 49.15
C TRP A 1020 -24.43 25.24 48.16
N VAL A 1021 -25.43 26.06 48.42
CA VAL A 1021 -26.49 26.50 47.51
C VAL A 1021 -25.86 27.28 46.34
N ARG A 1022 -26.27 27.01 45.10
CA ARG A 1022 -26.76 28.07 44.18
C ARG A 1022 -27.34 27.56 42.86
N ARG A 1023 -28.63 27.83 42.70
CA ARG A 1023 -29.31 28.14 41.43
C ARG A 1023 -28.55 29.18 40.60
N ARG A 1024 -28.46 28.92 39.30
CA ARG A 1024 -28.56 29.80 38.09
C ARG A 1024 -28.44 28.81 36.90
N GLY A 1025 -29.39 28.64 35.98
CA GLY A 1025 -30.13 29.65 35.22
C GLY A 1025 -29.27 30.12 34.05
N LEU A 1026 -29.70 29.83 32.81
CA LEU A 1026 -29.36 30.38 31.47
C LEU A 1026 -29.67 29.22 30.47
N GLU A 1027 -30.66 29.23 29.57
CA GLU A 1027 -31.08 30.20 28.53
C GLU A 1027 -29.95 30.65 27.58
N GLN A 1028 -29.95 29.99 26.40
CA GLN A 1028 -29.61 30.41 25.02
C GLN A 1028 -28.37 31.30 24.76
N ASP A 1029 -27.40 30.74 24.03
CA ASP A 1029 -27.11 31.04 22.60
C ASP A 1029 -26.18 29.97 22.01
#